data_AF-A0A2G0YUS6-F1
#
_entry.id   AF-A0A2G0YUS6-F1
#
_cell.length_a   1.000
_cell.length_b   1.000
_cell.length_c   1.000
_cell.angle_alpha   90.00
_cell.angle_beta   90.00
_cell.angle_gamma   90.00
#
_symmetry.space_group_name_H-M   'P 1'
#
loop_
_entity.id
_entity.type
_entity.pdbx_description
1 polymer ?
#
loop_
_entity_poly.entity_id
_entity_poly.type
_entity_poly.pdbx_seq_one_letter_code
_entity_poly.pdbx_strand_id
1 'polypeptide(L)'
;MTDQAQRLEIATVRAEIGSNITYRFNNDAIDAGGIPTESGDIKNLKLIIKEIEDKASVSTSIYTTVAAGLAATSEGGMFLVQSDEDDEVYVVWRKVGGVAVDTGKRALSSQAAEDAVNAAQDSADAAEASALAAHESAINSARAVDSIAALKALDSSNIQRATVIGYYAKGDGGGGVYYADLTDTTTADNGGTVIVATDGARWKLATVDVVDIRQFGARNGSATSSSPQIQKAFDDGGTKSAADGVYLLGSTVSYDHSAVDFPHTGEPSKRLTFLGNSLGNTIFEVAPGVPFGFQLKGGISAGSQGGWGYSRFGNLSIIGKARSMVPAERIGVGIDHKSLGYDHLSNISVQHMDVGFSIRDCLSNEYTNLYARENNIGLVVARSVVGGTLPNAMIFSKVVATGNSTTGVYFDLMGAGNSWTGGSIEGNGTPGSPSSFGFKANLLGDNGLACLDMSSGYFESNAGVADLELDNVGTSPVLVIVRNTQFHRLSNAHFTTCNIRLRSSGGGSLTLILQGCGFVSGGDYVPSITRPFIDAGANCRVIGWDTCTTNEVVSVGNGFNSAASATVSGSATGDGVILNAPFNTFVTRINPGEYKISTPDGYASTTDGYVPDVVPIGLVADVRLAYITRNSANEFQFAFRGPTTTPYQDSDFMFTVAKSR
;
A
#
# COMPACT_ATOMS: atom_id res chain seq x y z
N MET A 1 22.30 32.01 -2.18
CA MET A 1 22.23 32.87 -3.38
C MET A 1 23.27 33.99 -3.34
N THR A 2 23.39 34.77 -2.26
CA THR A 2 24.38 35.86 -2.12
C THR A 2 25.83 35.45 -2.44
N ASP A 3 26.31 34.32 -1.90
CA ASP A 3 27.69 33.85 -2.10
C ASP A 3 28.05 33.54 -3.56
N GLN A 4 27.16 32.90 -4.33
CA GLN A 4 27.41 32.62 -5.75
C GLN A 4 27.39 33.89 -6.62
N ALA A 5 26.49 34.85 -6.34
CA ALA A 5 26.45 36.11 -7.08
C ALA A 5 27.72 36.94 -6.85
N GLN A 6 28.18 37.06 -5.60
CA GLN A 6 29.42 37.77 -5.27
C GLN A 6 30.65 37.08 -5.88
N ARG A 7 30.72 35.74 -5.88
CA ARG A 7 31.81 35.01 -6.55
C ARG A 7 31.83 35.25 -8.06
N LEU A 8 30.66 35.34 -8.70
CA LEU A 8 30.57 35.62 -10.13
C LEU A 8 31.00 37.06 -10.45
N GLU A 9 30.54 38.04 -9.67
CA GLU A 9 30.92 39.45 -9.79
C GLU A 9 32.43 39.65 -9.60
N ILE A 10 33.03 39.03 -8.59
CA ILE A 10 34.49 39.03 -8.36
C ILE A 10 35.24 38.37 -9.54
N ALA A 11 34.70 37.29 -10.12
CA ALA A 11 35.31 36.64 -11.28
C ALA A 11 35.26 37.54 -12.53
N THR A 12 34.12 38.19 -12.78
CA THR A 12 33.95 39.15 -13.90
C THR A 12 34.91 40.33 -13.78
N VAL A 13 34.98 40.97 -12.60
CA VAL A 13 35.89 42.11 -12.36
C VAL A 13 37.36 41.69 -12.54
N ARG A 14 37.75 40.50 -12.08
CA ARG A 14 39.12 39.97 -12.28
C ARG A 14 39.42 39.67 -13.74
N ALA A 15 38.46 39.15 -14.50
CA ALA A 15 38.61 38.93 -15.94
C ALA A 15 38.76 40.25 -16.71
N GLU A 16 37.99 41.28 -16.33
CA GLU A 16 38.07 42.63 -16.93
C GLU A 16 39.41 43.30 -16.63
N ILE A 17 39.92 43.22 -15.39
CA ILE A 17 41.26 43.69 -15.02
C ILE A 17 42.34 42.95 -15.81
N GLY A 18 42.28 41.62 -15.92
CA GLY A 18 43.23 40.82 -16.69
C GLY A 18 43.23 41.17 -18.18
N SER A 19 42.04 41.34 -18.78
CA SER A 19 41.87 41.77 -20.17
C SER A 19 42.47 43.15 -20.42
N ASN A 20 42.25 44.11 -19.50
CA ASN A 20 42.80 45.45 -19.58
C ASN A 20 44.34 45.45 -19.47
N ILE A 21 44.92 44.64 -18.58
CA ILE A 21 46.38 44.45 -18.48
C ILE A 21 46.96 43.93 -19.80
N THR A 22 46.38 42.89 -20.40
CA THR A 22 46.83 42.33 -21.68
C THR A 22 46.68 43.33 -22.83
N TYR A 23 45.55 44.06 -22.88
CA TYR A 23 45.32 45.11 -23.87
C TYR A 23 46.40 46.20 -23.78
N ARG A 24 46.65 46.72 -22.57
CA ARG A 24 47.66 47.76 -22.33
C ARG A 24 49.08 47.26 -22.60
N PHE A 25 49.39 46.01 -22.25
CA PHE A 25 50.71 45.43 -22.50
C PHE A 25 51.08 45.46 -23.99
N ASN A 26 50.12 45.13 -24.86
CA ASN A 26 50.32 45.12 -26.31
C ASN A 26 50.18 46.51 -26.95
N ASN A 27 49.27 47.36 -26.46
CA ASN A 27 48.85 48.58 -27.17
C ASN A 27 49.40 49.90 -26.63
N ASP A 28 49.78 50.00 -25.35
CA ASP A 28 50.23 51.26 -24.74
C ASP A 28 51.43 51.89 -25.50
N ALA A 29 51.57 53.21 -25.41
CA ALA A 29 52.67 53.94 -26.04
C ALA A 29 54.02 53.68 -25.35
N ILE A 30 55.12 53.94 -26.06
CA ILE A 30 56.49 53.69 -25.59
C ILE A 30 56.91 54.57 -24.38
N ASP A 31 56.14 55.62 -24.12
CA ASP A 31 56.27 56.60 -23.03
C ASP A 31 55.10 56.53 -22.02
N ALA A 32 54.18 55.57 -22.18
CA ALA A 32 53.10 55.33 -21.23
C ALA A 32 53.66 54.88 -19.87
N GLY A 33 53.03 55.34 -18.80
CA GLY A 33 53.32 54.90 -17.44
C GLY A 33 53.09 53.40 -17.25
N GLY A 34 53.56 52.87 -16.11
CA GLY A 34 53.41 51.47 -15.74
C GLY A 34 51.97 50.96 -15.87
N ILE A 35 51.84 49.67 -16.16
CA ILE A 35 50.57 48.95 -16.14
C ILE A 35 50.42 48.40 -14.73
N PRO A 36 49.49 48.91 -13.90
CA PRO A 36 49.39 48.49 -12.52
C PRO A 36 48.92 47.04 -12.42
N THR A 37 49.59 46.25 -11.59
CA THR A 37 49.17 44.89 -11.22
C THR A 37 49.24 44.71 -9.71
N GLU A 38 48.61 43.67 -9.16
CA GLU A 38 48.67 43.38 -7.72
C GLU A 38 50.10 43.11 -7.21
N SER A 39 51.03 42.74 -8.09
CA SER A 39 52.47 42.55 -7.79
C SER A 39 53.34 43.78 -8.08
N GLY A 40 52.74 44.92 -8.46
CA GLY A 40 53.42 46.15 -8.85
C GLY A 40 53.31 46.45 -10.35
N ASP A 41 53.81 47.62 -10.76
CA ASP A 41 53.69 48.09 -12.14
C ASP A 41 54.58 47.27 -13.10
N ILE A 42 53.98 46.73 -14.17
CA ILE A 42 54.71 46.09 -15.28
C ILE A 42 54.88 47.07 -16.46
N LYS A 43 55.88 46.80 -17.30
CA LYS A 43 56.17 47.60 -18.51
C LYS A 43 55.31 47.10 -19.68
N ASN A 44 54.94 47.99 -20.60
CA ASN A 44 54.35 47.57 -21.88
C ASN A 44 55.40 46.98 -22.84
N LEU A 45 54.95 46.23 -23.84
CA LEU A 45 55.78 45.51 -24.80
C LEU A 45 56.76 46.44 -25.54
N LYS A 46 56.33 47.65 -25.92
CA LYS A 46 57.18 48.61 -26.67
C LYS A 46 58.30 49.17 -25.80
N LEU A 47 58.03 49.44 -24.52
CA LEU A 47 59.04 49.86 -23.55
C LEU A 47 60.03 48.72 -23.23
N ILE A 48 59.55 47.46 -23.18
CA ILE A 48 60.41 46.27 -23.02
C ILE A 48 61.32 46.08 -24.24
N ILE A 49 60.77 46.14 -25.46
CA ILE A 49 61.54 46.05 -26.71
C ILE A 49 62.60 47.15 -26.75
N LYS A 50 62.23 48.39 -26.44
CA LYS A 50 63.19 49.50 -26.38
C LYS A 50 64.31 49.26 -25.37
N GLU A 51 63.99 48.77 -24.17
CA GLU A 51 65.01 48.43 -23.19
C GLU A 51 65.89 47.24 -23.59
N ILE A 52 65.42 46.36 -24.48
CA ILE A 52 66.23 45.30 -25.08
C ILE A 52 67.14 45.92 -26.16
N GLU A 53 66.62 46.76 -27.05
CA GLU A 53 67.38 47.50 -28.07
C GLU A 53 68.49 48.39 -27.45
N ASP A 54 68.15 49.21 -26.45
CA ASP A 54 69.08 50.07 -25.71
C ASP A 54 70.15 49.27 -24.94
N LYS A 55 69.90 47.98 -24.64
CA LYS A 55 70.86 47.07 -23.98
C LYS A 55 71.56 46.12 -24.97
N ALA A 56 71.12 46.04 -26.23
CA ALA A 56 71.65 45.18 -27.27
C ALA A 56 72.89 45.79 -27.97
N SER A 57 73.77 46.43 -27.21
CA SER A 57 75.14 46.74 -27.64
C SER A 57 75.98 45.48 -27.55
N VAL A 58 75.77 44.55 -28.49
CA VAL A 58 76.59 43.35 -28.65
C VAL A 58 77.25 43.35 -30.02
N SER A 59 78.52 42.94 -30.06
CA SER A 59 79.40 42.97 -31.23
C SER A 59 78.70 42.56 -32.54
N THR A 60 78.88 43.35 -33.60
CA THR A 60 78.41 43.08 -34.97
C THR A 60 79.17 41.93 -35.67
N SER A 61 79.61 40.93 -34.91
CA SER A 61 80.37 39.78 -35.38
C SER A 61 80.00 38.55 -34.56
N ILE A 62 79.21 37.67 -35.18
CA ILE A 62 78.98 36.31 -34.70
C ILE A 62 80.17 35.47 -35.17
N TYR A 63 80.89 34.88 -34.22
CA TYR A 63 82.04 34.01 -34.49
C TYR A 63 81.58 32.57 -34.69
N THR A 64 82.21 31.83 -35.60
CA THR A 64 81.89 30.41 -35.84
C THR A 64 82.38 29.46 -34.75
N THR A 65 83.23 29.91 -33.82
CA THR A 65 83.68 29.10 -32.67
C THR A 65 83.96 29.97 -31.44
N VAL A 66 83.82 29.38 -30.25
CA VAL A 66 84.15 30.02 -28.96
C VAL A 66 85.62 30.47 -28.92
N ALA A 67 86.54 29.70 -29.50
CA ALA A 67 87.96 30.05 -29.56
C ALA A 67 88.23 31.32 -30.38
N ALA A 68 87.57 31.48 -31.53
CA ALA A 68 87.70 32.68 -32.37
C ALA A 68 87.18 33.93 -31.65
N GLY A 69 86.00 33.84 -31.02
CA GLY A 69 85.45 34.95 -30.23
C GLY A 69 86.28 35.29 -29.00
N LEU A 70 86.79 34.28 -28.27
CA LEU A 70 87.67 34.48 -27.12
C LEU A 70 88.99 35.17 -27.49
N ALA A 71 89.56 34.85 -28.65
CA ALA A 71 90.78 35.47 -29.15
C ALA A 71 90.55 36.93 -29.58
N ALA A 72 89.42 37.23 -30.24
CA ALA A 72 89.08 38.56 -30.73
C ALA A 72 88.59 39.54 -29.64
N THR A 73 88.14 39.03 -28.48
CA THR A 73 87.49 39.85 -27.45
C THR A 73 88.45 40.27 -26.33
N SER A 74 88.33 41.51 -25.89
CA SER A 74 89.04 42.05 -24.72
C SER A 74 88.52 41.47 -23.40
N GLU A 75 89.37 41.50 -22.37
CA GLU A 75 89.04 40.96 -21.04
C GLU A 75 87.78 41.64 -20.45
N GLY A 76 86.86 40.84 -19.89
CA GLY A 76 85.57 41.30 -19.38
C GLY A 76 84.48 41.54 -20.44
N GLY A 77 84.83 41.56 -21.74
CA GLY A 77 83.91 41.79 -22.86
C GLY A 77 83.02 40.58 -23.20
N MET A 78 81.91 40.84 -23.90
CA MET A 78 81.01 39.81 -24.43
C MET A 78 81.21 39.60 -25.93
N PHE A 79 80.96 38.38 -26.41
CA PHE A 79 80.98 38.01 -27.82
C PHE A 79 79.89 37.00 -28.16
N LEU A 80 79.53 36.96 -29.44
CA LEU A 80 78.52 36.05 -29.98
C LEU A 80 79.20 34.87 -30.67
N VAL A 81 78.72 33.67 -30.42
CA VAL A 81 79.15 32.46 -31.13
C VAL A 81 77.93 31.85 -31.80
N GLN A 82 78.01 31.51 -33.08
CA GLN A 82 76.93 30.81 -33.78
C GLN A 82 76.56 29.53 -33.00
N SER A 83 75.27 29.25 -32.84
CA SER A 83 74.85 27.99 -32.23
C SER A 83 74.86 26.86 -33.26
N ASP A 84 75.10 25.64 -32.78
CA ASP A 84 75.00 24.41 -33.57
C ASP A 84 73.60 23.76 -33.43
N GLU A 85 72.71 24.33 -32.60
CA GLU A 85 71.33 23.89 -32.35
C GLU A 85 70.35 24.63 -33.29
N ASP A 86 69.42 23.90 -33.93
CA ASP A 86 68.48 24.45 -34.94
C ASP A 86 67.54 25.56 -34.40
N ASP A 87 67.29 25.54 -33.08
CA ASP A 87 66.42 26.49 -32.38
C ASP A 87 67.12 27.79 -31.96
N GLU A 88 68.44 27.91 -32.16
CA GLU A 88 69.26 29.03 -31.70
C GLU A 88 70.12 29.66 -32.81
N VAL A 89 70.09 30.98 -32.95
CA VAL A 89 70.97 31.71 -33.89
C VAL A 89 72.38 31.88 -33.31
N TYR A 90 72.48 32.20 -32.02
CA TYR A 90 73.77 32.39 -31.35
C TYR A 90 73.70 32.27 -29.83
N VAL A 91 74.84 31.89 -29.26
CA VAL A 91 75.15 31.88 -27.83
C VAL A 91 75.94 33.13 -27.45
N VAL A 92 75.58 33.78 -26.34
CA VAL A 92 76.35 34.90 -25.79
C VAL A 92 77.37 34.40 -24.76
N TRP A 93 78.65 34.63 -25.05
CA TRP A 93 79.78 34.29 -24.19
C TRP A 93 80.43 35.55 -23.61
N ARG A 94 81.09 35.41 -22.46
CA ARG A 94 81.88 36.47 -21.84
C ARG A 94 83.31 36.00 -21.57
N LYS A 95 84.30 36.87 -21.82
CA LYS A 95 85.69 36.61 -21.45
C LYS A 95 85.92 36.97 -19.98
N VAL A 96 86.37 36.00 -19.18
CA VAL A 96 86.67 36.17 -17.75
C VAL A 96 87.95 35.41 -17.41
N GLY A 97 88.96 36.11 -16.91
CA GLY A 97 90.26 35.53 -16.56
C GLY A 97 91.00 34.94 -17.75
N GLY A 98 90.79 35.47 -18.97
CA GLY A 98 91.31 34.90 -20.22
C GLY A 98 90.55 33.67 -20.74
N VAL A 99 89.51 33.19 -20.06
CA VAL A 99 88.70 32.02 -20.43
C VAL A 99 87.32 32.45 -20.92
N ALA A 100 86.70 31.67 -21.82
CA ALA A 100 85.33 31.88 -22.25
C ALA A 100 84.34 31.28 -21.22
N VAL A 101 83.39 32.09 -20.76
CA VAL A 101 82.31 31.69 -19.85
C VAL A 101 80.97 31.88 -20.56
N ASP A 102 80.17 30.83 -20.63
CA ASP A 102 78.80 30.91 -21.17
C ASP A 102 77.95 31.78 -20.23
N THR A 103 77.19 32.72 -20.78
CA THR A 103 76.32 33.59 -19.99
C THR A 103 74.92 33.02 -19.77
N GLY A 104 74.61 31.87 -20.37
CA GLY A 104 73.27 31.27 -20.40
C GLY A 104 72.28 32.01 -21.30
N LYS A 105 72.70 33.07 -21.99
CA LYS A 105 71.86 33.83 -22.92
C LYS A 105 72.02 33.31 -24.34
N ARG A 106 70.88 33.20 -25.02
CA ARG A 106 70.71 32.65 -26.37
C ARG A 106 69.80 33.58 -27.17
N ALA A 107 69.99 33.63 -28.48
CA ALA A 107 69.01 34.20 -29.39
C ALA A 107 68.29 33.05 -30.12
N LEU A 108 66.97 32.99 -30.02
CA LEU A 108 66.16 31.96 -30.69
C LEU A 108 66.12 32.19 -32.20
N SER A 109 66.02 31.10 -32.97
CA SER A 109 65.77 31.14 -34.41
C SER A 109 64.34 31.63 -34.70
N SER A 110 64.09 32.09 -35.94
CA SER A 110 62.72 32.46 -36.35
C SER A 110 61.78 31.26 -36.31
N GLN A 111 62.28 30.06 -36.58
CA GLN A 111 61.52 28.81 -36.47
C GLN A 111 61.11 28.53 -35.03
N ALA A 112 62.05 28.60 -34.08
CA ALA A 112 61.74 28.41 -32.66
C ALA A 112 60.75 29.45 -32.10
N ALA A 113 60.76 30.68 -32.64
CA ALA A 113 59.77 31.70 -32.33
C ALA A 113 58.39 31.38 -32.93
N GLU A 114 58.33 30.91 -34.18
CA GLU A 114 57.09 30.46 -34.83
C GLU A 114 56.50 29.23 -34.14
N ASP A 115 57.32 28.26 -33.76
CA ASP A 115 56.90 27.04 -33.06
C ASP A 115 56.39 27.35 -31.65
N ALA A 116 57.01 28.31 -30.94
CA ALA A 116 56.50 28.81 -29.66
C ALA A 116 55.15 29.55 -29.81
N VAL A 117 54.94 30.28 -30.91
CA VAL A 117 53.65 30.93 -31.23
C VAL A 117 52.60 29.87 -31.56
N ASN A 118 52.93 28.87 -32.38
CA ASN A 118 52.03 27.76 -32.72
C ASN A 118 51.63 26.96 -31.48
N ALA A 119 52.57 26.61 -30.61
CA ALA A 119 52.29 25.92 -29.35
C ALA A 119 51.42 26.76 -28.39
N ALA A 120 51.59 28.09 -28.38
CA ALA A 120 50.73 28.99 -27.61
C ALA A 120 49.31 29.07 -28.21
N GLN A 121 49.19 29.04 -29.54
CA GLN A 121 47.92 29.01 -30.27
C GLN A 121 47.16 27.69 -30.01
N ASP A 122 47.83 26.54 -30.17
CA ASP A 122 47.28 25.21 -29.86
C ASP A 122 46.81 25.12 -28.40
N SER A 123 47.58 25.71 -27.47
CA SER A 123 47.19 25.77 -26.05
C SER A 123 46.00 26.69 -25.78
N ALA A 124 45.77 27.72 -26.60
CA ALA A 124 44.60 28.59 -26.48
C ALA A 124 43.35 27.88 -27.02
N ASP A 125 43.45 27.26 -28.19
CA ASP A 125 42.37 26.49 -28.81
C ASP A 125 41.95 25.30 -27.94
N ALA A 126 42.91 24.60 -27.32
CA ALA A 126 42.62 23.53 -26.36
C ALA A 126 41.94 24.05 -25.08
N ALA A 127 42.27 25.27 -24.63
CA ALA A 127 41.62 25.91 -23.48
C ALA A 127 40.18 26.35 -23.81
N GLU A 128 39.93 26.87 -25.01
CA GLU A 128 38.59 27.21 -25.50
C GLU A 128 37.70 25.95 -25.60
N ALA A 129 38.19 24.87 -26.23
CA ALA A 129 37.48 23.60 -26.32
C ALA A 129 37.15 23.02 -24.92
N SER A 130 38.10 23.13 -23.98
CA SER A 130 37.90 22.70 -22.59
C SER A 130 36.85 23.55 -21.85
N ALA A 131 36.84 24.86 -22.08
CA ALA A 131 35.85 25.78 -21.53
C ALA A 131 34.44 25.51 -22.09
N LEU A 132 34.32 25.24 -23.39
CA LEU A 132 33.07 24.87 -24.04
C LEU A 132 32.50 23.56 -23.48
N ALA A 133 33.32 22.52 -23.37
CA ALA A 133 32.92 21.23 -22.77
C ALA A 133 32.50 21.37 -21.29
N ALA A 134 33.19 22.23 -20.52
CA ALA A 134 32.79 22.53 -19.14
C ALA A 134 31.45 23.30 -19.07
N HIS A 135 31.21 24.21 -20.01
CA HIS A 135 29.95 24.95 -20.12
C HIS A 135 28.77 24.04 -20.46
N GLU A 136 28.91 23.17 -21.47
CA GLU A 136 27.91 22.17 -21.83
C GLU A 136 27.62 21.21 -20.67
N SER A 137 28.64 20.78 -19.93
CA SER A 137 28.50 19.91 -18.75
C SER A 137 27.74 20.60 -17.61
N ALA A 138 28.03 21.89 -17.36
CA ALA A 138 27.34 22.69 -16.36
C ALA A 138 25.85 22.89 -16.72
N ILE A 139 25.54 23.19 -17.98
CA ILE A 139 24.16 23.32 -18.49
C ILE A 139 23.40 21.99 -18.35
N ASN A 140 24.05 20.87 -18.68
CA ASN A 140 23.43 19.55 -18.64
C ASN A 140 23.27 18.97 -17.22
N SER A 141 23.83 19.59 -16.19
CA SER A 141 23.64 19.18 -14.80
C SER A 141 22.21 19.49 -14.34
N ALA A 142 21.56 18.54 -13.64
CA ALA A 142 20.13 18.65 -13.31
C ALA A 142 19.86 19.84 -12.38
N ARG A 143 19.17 20.88 -12.88
CA ARG A 143 18.91 22.10 -12.13
C ARG A 143 17.91 21.86 -11.00
N ALA A 144 18.29 22.13 -9.76
CA ALA A 144 17.36 22.11 -8.64
C ALA A 144 16.38 23.30 -8.69
N VAL A 145 15.08 23.04 -8.50
CA VAL A 145 14.02 24.07 -8.43
C VAL A 145 13.05 23.80 -7.29
N ASP A 146 12.58 24.86 -6.62
CA ASP A 146 11.79 24.75 -5.39
C ASP A 146 10.34 24.25 -5.61
N SER A 147 9.79 24.33 -6.83
CA SER A 147 8.40 23.97 -7.12
C SER A 147 8.13 23.59 -8.59
N ILE A 148 6.98 22.97 -8.86
CA ILE A 148 6.48 22.73 -10.23
C ILE A 148 6.23 24.05 -10.98
N ALA A 149 5.83 25.11 -10.27
CA ALA A 149 5.71 26.44 -10.88
C ALA A 149 7.07 27.00 -11.35
N ALA A 150 8.15 26.73 -10.60
CA ALA A 150 9.50 27.08 -11.02
C ALA A 150 10.01 26.19 -12.17
N LEU A 151 9.63 24.91 -12.21
CA LEU A 151 9.90 24.01 -13.35
C LEU A 151 9.27 24.55 -14.65
N LYS A 152 8.01 25.00 -14.60
CA LYS A 152 7.29 25.58 -15.75
C LYS A 152 7.88 26.89 -16.29
N ALA A 153 8.76 27.53 -15.52
CA ALA A 153 9.43 28.78 -15.88
C ALA A 153 10.89 28.57 -16.34
N LEU A 154 11.38 27.33 -16.41
CA LEU A 154 12.66 27.03 -17.03
C LEU A 154 12.56 27.17 -18.54
N ASP A 155 13.60 27.75 -19.14
CA ASP A 155 13.83 27.71 -20.58
C ASP A 155 14.34 26.30 -20.96
N SER A 156 13.47 25.53 -21.60
CA SER A 156 13.74 24.14 -21.98
C SER A 156 14.73 23.98 -23.14
N SER A 157 15.02 25.06 -23.89
CA SER A 157 16.04 25.02 -24.94
C SER A 157 17.44 24.84 -24.33
N ASN A 158 17.66 25.48 -23.18
CA ASN A 158 18.90 25.42 -22.42
C ASN A 158 18.88 24.32 -21.34
N ILE A 159 17.77 24.14 -20.61
CA ILE A 159 17.72 23.24 -19.45
C ILE A 159 16.73 22.12 -19.72
N GLN A 160 17.25 20.92 -20.00
CA GLN A 160 16.44 19.74 -20.35
C GLN A 160 16.34 18.71 -19.21
N ARG A 161 16.97 18.97 -18.05
CA ARG A 161 16.86 18.12 -16.85
C ARG A 161 16.80 18.98 -15.58
N ALA A 162 15.87 18.66 -14.68
CA ALA A 162 15.66 19.40 -13.44
C ALA A 162 15.25 18.48 -12.28
N THR A 163 15.57 18.88 -11.06
CA THR A 163 15.13 18.21 -9.82
C THR A 163 14.22 19.16 -9.06
N VAL A 164 12.95 18.79 -8.96
CA VAL A 164 11.93 19.55 -8.22
C VAL A 164 11.93 19.11 -6.77
N ILE A 165 12.05 20.06 -5.82
CA ILE A 165 12.17 19.77 -4.38
C ILE A 165 10.81 19.57 -3.68
N GLY A 166 9.74 20.13 -4.23
CA GLY A 166 8.36 19.98 -3.74
C GLY A 166 7.35 20.41 -4.81
N TYR A 167 6.07 20.11 -4.64
CA TYR A 167 5.07 20.40 -5.66
C TYR A 167 4.75 21.91 -5.72
N TYR A 168 4.36 22.51 -4.59
CA TYR A 168 4.05 23.94 -4.49
C TYR A 168 5.22 24.74 -3.91
N ALA A 169 5.95 24.17 -2.95
CA ALA A 169 7.11 24.80 -2.31
C ALA A 169 8.10 23.75 -1.79
N LYS A 170 9.37 24.14 -1.62
CA LYS A 170 10.43 23.23 -1.15
C LYS A 170 10.02 22.46 0.13
N GLY A 171 10.07 21.12 0.06
CA GLY A 171 9.83 20.24 1.21
C GLY A 171 8.37 19.91 1.52
N ASP A 172 7.38 20.35 0.72
CA ASP A 172 5.98 19.91 0.88
C ASP A 172 5.72 18.48 0.38
N GLY A 173 6.67 17.90 -0.37
CA GLY A 173 6.57 16.60 -1.02
C GLY A 173 6.08 16.73 -2.47
N GLY A 174 6.00 15.62 -3.20
CA GLY A 174 5.57 15.68 -4.60
C GLY A 174 6.59 16.24 -5.59
N GLY A 175 7.84 16.44 -5.15
CA GLY A 175 8.98 16.67 -6.02
C GLY A 175 9.37 15.44 -6.86
N GLY A 176 10.47 15.54 -7.60
CA GLY A 176 10.99 14.48 -8.46
C GLY A 176 12.01 14.97 -9.47
N VAL A 177 12.67 14.05 -10.16
CA VAL A 177 13.53 14.36 -11.31
C VAL A 177 12.67 14.40 -12.56
N TYR A 178 12.74 15.49 -13.32
CA TYR A 178 12.03 15.69 -14.58
C TYR A 178 13.03 15.90 -15.72
N TYR A 179 12.65 15.45 -16.92
CA TYR A 179 13.35 15.76 -18.17
C TYR A 179 12.40 16.42 -19.16
N ALA A 180 12.90 17.36 -19.96
CA ALA A 180 12.13 17.98 -21.03
C ALA A 180 12.17 17.07 -22.27
N ASP A 181 11.00 16.61 -22.72
CA ASP A 181 10.85 15.95 -24.00
C ASP A 181 10.45 16.99 -25.05
N LEU A 182 11.43 17.50 -25.79
CA LEU A 182 11.23 18.49 -26.86
C LEU A 182 10.60 17.89 -28.13
N THR A 183 10.45 16.57 -28.21
CA THR A 183 9.77 15.89 -29.33
C THR A 183 8.27 15.72 -29.08
N ASP A 184 7.86 15.71 -27.81
CA ASP A 184 6.46 15.62 -27.40
C ASP A 184 5.79 17.01 -27.41
N THR A 185 4.95 17.22 -28.42
CA THR A 185 4.17 18.45 -28.60
C THR A 185 2.67 18.27 -28.31
N THR A 186 2.23 17.03 -28.08
CA THR A 186 0.80 16.65 -28.07
C THR A 186 0.31 16.17 -26.72
N THR A 187 1.14 15.56 -25.86
CA THR A 187 0.70 15.11 -24.54
C THR A 187 0.22 16.30 -23.70
N ALA A 188 -0.93 16.14 -23.05
CA ALA A 188 -1.55 17.17 -22.22
C ALA A 188 -0.87 17.28 -20.84
N ASP A 189 -1.02 18.44 -20.21
CA ASP A 189 -0.65 18.62 -18.80
C ASP A 189 -1.60 17.83 -17.90
N ASN A 190 -1.12 16.74 -17.30
CA ASN A 190 -1.88 15.98 -16.31
C ASN A 190 -1.64 16.50 -14.88
N GLY A 191 -0.75 17.48 -14.70
CA GLY A 191 -0.41 18.07 -13.41
C GLY A 191 0.45 17.19 -12.52
N GLY A 192 1.09 16.14 -13.05
CA GLY A 192 2.03 15.32 -12.28
C GLY A 192 3.10 14.67 -13.13
N THR A 193 2.82 13.51 -13.73
CA THR A 193 3.81 12.80 -14.55
C THR A 193 4.15 13.52 -15.86
N VAL A 194 3.28 14.41 -16.35
CA VAL A 194 3.52 15.32 -17.47
C VAL A 194 3.11 16.74 -17.10
N ILE A 195 4.08 17.66 -17.16
CA ILE A 195 3.94 19.07 -16.83
C ILE A 195 4.26 19.89 -18.08
N VAL A 196 3.32 20.71 -18.55
CA VAL A 196 3.55 21.59 -19.71
C VAL A 196 4.08 22.94 -19.21
N ALA A 197 5.28 23.30 -19.68
CA ALA A 197 5.96 24.55 -19.36
C ALA A 197 5.42 25.74 -20.18
N THR A 198 5.84 26.94 -19.80
CA THR A 198 5.37 28.22 -20.38
C THR A 198 5.84 28.40 -21.83
N ASP A 199 6.98 27.80 -22.19
CA ASP A 199 7.52 27.71 -23.55
C ASP A 199 6.88 26.59 -24.40
N GLY A 200 5.99 25.78 -23.81
CA GLY A 200 5.32 24.66 -24.45
C GLY A 200 6.02 23.30 -24.31
N ALA A 201 7.20 23.21 -23.69
CA ALA A 201 7.87 21.93 -23.51
C ALA A 201 7.13 20.99 -22.54
N ARG A 202 7.26 19.68 -22.77
CA ARG A 202 6.68 18.62 -21.92
C ARG A 202 7.73 18.09 -20.97
N TRP A 203 7.65 18.51 -19.71
CA TRP A 203 8.46 17.95 -18.64
C TRP A 203 7.84 16.64 -18.15
N LYS A 204 8.57 15.54 -18.32
CA LYS A 204 8.17 14.19 -17.93
C LYS A 204 8.88 13.76 -16.66
N LEU A 205 8.14 13.21 -15.70
CA LEU A 205 8.71 12.62 -14.49
C LEU A 205 9.56 11.40 -14.88
N ALA A 206 10.82 11.36 -14.44
CA ALA A 206 11.79 10.36 -14.89
C ALA A 206 11.49 8.93 -14.40
N THR A 207 10.79 8.78 -13.27
CA THR A 207 10.45 7.49 -12.65
C THR A 207 8.96 7.43 -12.39
N VAL A 208 8.26 6.47 -13.01
CA VAL A 208 6.79 6.35 -12.98
C VAL A 208 6.27 4.98 -12.52
N ASP A 209 7.16 4.08 -12.06
CA ASP A 209 6.79 2.73 -11.58
C ASP A 209 5.85 2.76 -10.38
N VAL A 210 6.03 3.76 -9.49
CA VAL A 210 5.14 4.14 -8.39
C VAL A 210 5.15 5.67 -8.29
N VAL A 211 3.97 6.30 -8.33
CA VAL A 211 3.85 7.77 -8.28
C VAL A 211 3.02 8.19 -7.07
N ASP A 212 3.58 9.06 -6.21
CA ASP A 212 2.90 9.55 -5.01
C ASP A 212 1.86 10.62 -5.38
N ILE A 213 0.66 10.60 -4.77
CA ILE A 213 -0.41 11.58 -5.07
C ILE A 213 0.01 13.04 -4.86
N ARG A 214 1.02 13.32 -4.02
CA ARG A 214 1.59 14.66 -3.85
C ARG A 214 2.32 15.13 -5.11
N GLN A 215 2.82 14.21 -5.96
CA GLN A 215 3.39 14.55 -7.26
C GLN A 215 2.34 15.05 -8.26
N PHE A 216 1.05 14.89 -7.97
CA PHE A 216 -0.07 15.55 -8.66
C PHE A 216 -0.60 16.80 -7.91
N GLY A 217 0.04 17.15 -6.78
CA GLY A 217 -0.33 18.28 -5.92
C GLY A 217 -1.29 17.95 -4.77
N ALA A 218 -1.52 16.68 -4.42
CA ALA A 218 -2.29 16.36 -3.22
C ALA A 218 -1.62 16.96 -1.97
N ARG A 219 -2.41 17.52 -1.04
CA ARG A 219 -1.91 18.34 0.06
C ARG A 219 -2.08 17.65 1.40
N ASN A 220 -0.97 17.22 1.99
CA ASN A 220 -0.93 16.70 3.35
C ASN A 220 -1.23 17.82 4.37
N GLY A 221 -2.14 17.57 5.31
CA GLY A 221 -2.47 18.45 6.43
C GLY A 221 -3.21 19.74 6.04
N SER A 222 -3.70 19.85 4.79
CA SER A 222 -4.33 21.07 4.29
C SER A 222 -5.85 21.08 4.48
N ALA A 223 -6.39 22.27 4.80
CA ALA A 223 -7.82 22.54 4.73
C ALA A 223 -8.35 22.68 3.29
N THR A 224 -7.48 22.74 2.27
CA THR A 224 -7.90 22.65 0.86
C THR A 224 -8.12 21.20 0.46
N SER A 225 -9.20 20.92 -0.28
CA SER A 225 -9.45 19.61 -0.89
C SER A 225 -8.29 19.17 -1.78
N SER A 226 -7.86 17.93 -1.60
CA SER A 226 -6.93 17.21 -2.49
C SER A 226 -7.66 16.39 -3.56
N SER A 227 -9.00 16.32 -3.55
CA SER A 227 -9.75 15.50 -4.52
C SER A 227 -9.39 15.79 -5.99
N PRO A 228 -9.25 17.05 -6.45
CA PRO A 228 -8.89 17.32 -7.85
C PRO A 228 -7.50 16.80 -8.25
N GLN A 229 -6.56 16.76 -7.30
CA GLN A 229 -5.19 16.30 -7.53
C GLN A 229 -5.08 14.78 -7.46
N ILE A 230 -5.81 14.15 -6.53
CA ILE A 230 -5.91 12.69 -6.46
C ILE A 230 -6.70 12.15 -7.66
N GLN A 231 -7.72 12.86 -8.14
CA GLN A 231 -8.44 12.50 -9.37
C GLN A 231 -7.49 12.44 -10.57
N LYS A 232 -6.66 13.48 -10.78
CA LYS A 232 -5.60 13.47 -11.82
C LYS A 232 -4.63 12.29 -11.68
N ALA A 233 -4.26 11.94 -10.45
CA ALA A 233 -3.43 10.76 -10.19
C ALA A 233 -4.13 9.46 -10.57
N PHE A 234 -5.43 9.35 -10.34
CA PHE A 234 -6.23 8.18 -10.73
C PHE A 234 -6.43 8.14 -12.25
N ASP A 235 -6.69 9.27 -12.90
CA ASP A 235 -6.85 9.39 -14.36
C ASP A 235 -5.57 8.99 -15.12
N ASP A 236 -4.37 9.22 -14.55
CA ASP A 236 -3.09 8.75 -15.12
C ASP A 236 -2.88 7.23 -14.97
N GLY A 237 -3.63 6.56 -14.08
CA GLY A 237 -3.61 5.11 -13.86
C GLY A 237 -2.27 4.52 -13.37
N GLY A 238 -2.15 3.19 -13.40
CA GLY A 238 -0.95 2.48 -12.94
C GLY A 238 -0.80 2.46 -11.41
N THR A 239 0.44 2.29 -10.93
CA THR A 239 0.72 2.23 -9.48
C THR A 239 0.86 3.63 -8.89
N LYS A 240 -0.05 3.96 -7.97
CA LYS A 240 -0.06 5.20 -7.20
C LYS A 240 0.13 4.90 -5.72
N SER A 241 0.80 5.80 -5.00
CA SER A 241 0.96 5.72 -3.56
C SER A 241 0.47 6.98 -2.86
N ALA A 242 0.22 6.87 -1.55
CA ALA A 242 0.01 8.01 -0.69
C ALA A 242 0.90 7.90 0.55
N ALA A 243 1.85 8.82 0.69
CA ALA A 243 2.63 8.91 1.91
C ALA A 243 1.76 9.27 3.12
N ASP A 244 2.24 8.89 4.30
CA ASP A 244 1.59 9.19 5.57
C ASP A 244 1.30 10.69 5.74
N GLY A 245 0.08 10.98 6.18
CA GLY A 245 -0.52 12.30 6.10
C GLY A 245 -2.04 12.28 6.14
N VAL A 246 -2.61 13.46 6.27
CA VAL A 246 -4.06 13.68 6.26
C VAL A 246 -4.45 14.43 5.00
N TYR A 247 -5.26 13.81 4.13
CA TYR A 247 -5.69 14.38 2.85
C TYR A 247 -7.20 14.63 2.88
N LEU A 248 -7.61 15.88 2.66
CA LEU A 248 -9.02 16.24 2.60
C LEU A 248 -9.65 15.85 1.26
N LEU A 249 -10.72 15.08 1.28
CA LEU A 249 -11.59 14.80 0.14
C LEU A 249 -12.82 15.71 0.20
N GLY A 250 -12.82 16.79 -0.60
CA GLY A 250 -13.95 17.71 -0.76
C GLY A 250 -14.94 17.32 -1.86
N SER A 251 -14.61 16.31 -2.65
CA SER A 251 -15.48 15.64 -3.64
C SER A 251 -15.07 14.18 -3.76
N THR A 252 -15.93 13.35 -4.35
CA THR A 252 -15.58 11.97 -4.69
C THR A 252 -14.36 11.93 -5.59
N VAL A 253 -13.45 11.00 -5.28
CA VAL A 253 -12.38 10.57 -6.17
C VAL A 253 -12.81 9.25 -6.79
N SER A 254 -12.83 9.16 -8.11
CA SER A 254 -13.31 7.97 -8.82
C SER A 254 -12.27 7.39 -9.77
N TYR A 255 -12.25 6.07 -9.92
CA TYR A 255 -11.56 5.40 -11.01
C TYR A 255 -12.57 4.54 -11.78
N ASP A 256 -12.60 4.71 -13.10
CA ASP A 256 -13.61 4.12 -13.99
C ASP A 256 -12.97 3.19 -15.01
N HIS A 257 -13.04 1.89 -14.76
CA HIS A 257 -12.60 0.86 -15.71
C HIS A 257 -13.52 0.76 -16.95
N SER A 258 -14.67 1.45 -16.96
CA SER A 258 -15.65 1.42 -18.07
C SER A 258 -15.61 2.63 -18.99
N ALA A 259 -14.57 3.47 -18.88
CA ALA A 259 -14.32 4.54 -19.83
C ALA A 259 -14.34 4.02 -21.28
N VAL A 260 -14.83 4.84 -22.23
CA VAL A 260 -15.12 4.41 -23.61
C VAL A 260 -13.90 3.79 -24.31
N ASP A 261 -12.70 4.29 -23.98
CA ASP A 261 -11.42 3.85 -24.55
C ASP A 261 -10.72 2.75 -23.72
N PHE A 262 -11.42 2.09 -22.78
CA PHE A 262 -10.79 1.06 -21.94
C PHE A 262 -10.45 -0.20 -22.76
N PRO A 263 -9.18 -0.66 -22.80
CA PRO A 263 -8.71 -1.57 -23.86
C PRO A 263 -9.40 -2.93 -23.91
N HIS A 264 -9.29 -3.59 -25.06
CA HIS A 264 -9.88 -4.91 -25.30
C HIS A 264 -9.17 -6.02 -24.50
N THR A 265 -9.82 -7.19 -24.47
CA THR A 265 -9.26 -8.40 -23.84
C THR A 265 -7.92 -8.77 -24.46
N GLY A 266 -6.85 -8.78 -23.66
CA GLY A 266 -5.49 -9.08 -24.11
C GLY A 266 -4.62 -7.86 -24.41
N GLU A 267 -5.20 -6.65 -24.40
CA GLU A 267 -4.45 -5.40 -24.58
C GLU A 267 -3.96 -4.84 -23.24
N PRO A 268 -2.76 -4.23 -23.19
CA PRO A 268 -2.24 -3.59 -21.98
C PRO A 268 -3.08 -2.37 -21.58
N SER A 269 -3.36 -2.22 -20.29
CA SER A 269 -4.10 -1.09 -19.74
C SER A 269 -3.47 -0.60 -18.42
N LYS A 270 -3.54 0.72 -18.18
CA LYS A 270 -3.02 1.34 -16.94
C LYS A 270 -3.99 1.17 -15.77
N ARG A 271 -4.25 -0.08 -15.37
CA ARG A 271 -5.05 -0.44 -14.17
C ARG A 271 -4.56 0.30 -12.92
N LEU A 272 -5.47 0.62 -12.00
CA LEU A 272 -5.11 1.30 -10.77
C LEU A 272 -4.60 0.31 -9.71
N THR A 273 -3.38 0.54 -9.23
CA THR A 273 -3.00 0.07 -7.89
C THR A 273 -2.83 1.30 -7.02
N PHE A 274 -3.57 1.43 -5.93
CA PHE A 274 -3.44 2.54 -5.00
C PHE A 274 -3.22 2.04 -3.57
N LEU A 275 -2.04 2.30 -3.03
CA LEU A 275 -1.65 1.87 -1.69
C LEU A 275 -1.15 3.05 -0.85
N GLY A 276 -1.74 3.23 0.33
CA GLY A 276 -1.14 4.08 1.36
C GLY A 276 0.16 3.47 1.91
N ASN A 277 1.00 4.32 2.50
CA ASN A 277 2.20 3.85 3.19
C ASN A 277 1.87 3.11 4.49
N SER A 278 0.80 3.50 5.19
CA SER A 278 0.34 2.82 6.39
C SER A 278 -1.15 3.01 6.69
N LEU A 279 -1.80 1.94 7.14
CA LEU A 279 -3.20 1.93 7.57
C LEU A 279 -3.49 3.00 8.64
N GLY A 280 -2.56 3.22 9.57
CA GLY A 280 -2.75 4.14 10.71
C GLY A 280 -2.46 5.62 10.40
N ASN A 281 -1.57 5.93 9.46
CA ASN A 281 -1.10 7.30 9.24
C ASN A 281 -1.38 7.84 7.83
N THR A 282 -1.74 7.01 6.85
CA THR A 282 -2.27 7.49 5.56
C THR A 282 -3.79 7.64 5.68
N ILE A 283 -4.27 8.87 5.89
CA ILE A 283 -5.66 9.18 6.28
C ILE A 283 -6.34 10.07 5.24
N PHE A 284 -7.55 9.69 4.82
CA PHE A 284 -8.42 10.50 3.95
C PHE A 284 -9.65 11.00 4.73
N GLU A 285 -9.77 12.32 4.89
CA GLU A 285 -10.95 12.94 5.51
C GLU A 285 -12.03 13.21 4.46
N VAL A 286 -13.20 12.57 4.59
CA VAL A 286 -14.34 12.82 3.69
C VAL A 286 -15.14 14.01 4.22
N ALA A 287 -15.24 15.09 3.43
CA ALA A 287 -16.00 16.28 3.81
C ALA A 287 -17.52 16.00 3.85
N PRO A 288 -18.29 16.71 4.71
CA PRO A 288 -19.75 16.59 4.72
C PRO A 288 -20.36 16.85 3.34
N GLY A 289 -21.32 16.01 2.94
CA GLY A 289 -22.03 16.11 1.65
C GLY A 289 -21.35 15.40 0.48
N VAL A 290 -20.14 14.87 0.65
CA VAL A 290 -19.49 14.02 -0.36
C VAL A 290 -20.16 12.63 -0.36
N PRO A 291 -20.71 12.15 -1.50
CA PRO A 291 -21.50 10.91 -1.52
C PRO A 291 -20.65 9.65 -1.36
N PHE A 292 -19.44 9.65 -1.93
CA PHE A 292 -18.45 8.58 -1.80
C PHE A 292 -17.08 9.21 -1.58
N GLY A 293 -16.29 8.77 -0.60
CA GLY A 293 -14.88 9.17 -0.48
C GLY A 293 -14.10 8.73 -1.71
N PHE A 294 -14.09 7.41 -1.94
CA PHE A 294 -13.60 6.79 -3.16
C PHE A 294 -14.71 6.00 -3.87
N GLN A 295 -14.72 6.06 -5.21
CA GLN A 295 -15.56 5.21 -6.06
C GLN A 295 -14.71 4.45 -7.07
N LEU A 296 -14.57 3.14 -6.89
CA LEU A 296 -13.94 2.23 -7.83
C LEU A 296 -15.05 1.54 -8.62
N LYS A 297 -15.18 1.88 -9.91
CA LYS A 297 -16.26 1.34 -10.74
C LYS A 297 -15.75 0.72 -12.03
N GLY A 298 -16.53 -0.20 -12.56
CA GLY A 298 -16.32 -0.85 -13.85
C GLY A 298 -17.64 -1.05 -14.59
N GLY A 299 -17.58 -1.81 -15.67
CA GLY A 299 -18.71 -2.00 -16.57
C GLY A 299 -18.34 -2.82 -17.79
N ILE A 300 -19.29 -3.63 -18.27
CA ILE A 300 -19.07 -4.55 -19.38
C ILE A 300 -19.62 -3.94 -20.67
N SER A 301 -18.78 -3.16 -21.36
CA SER A 301 -18.97 -2.86 -22.77
C SER A 301 -18.52 -4.08 -23.61
N ALA A 302 -19.22 -4.39 -24.70
CA ALA A 302 -18.95 -5.59 -25.49
C ALA A 302 -17.49 -5.61 -26.01
N GLY A 303 -16.72 -6.61 -25.58
CA GLY A 303 -15.31 -6.80 -25.95
C GLY A 303 -14.28 -5.99 -25.13
N SER A 304 -14.72 -5.08 -24.23
CA SER A 304 -13.81 -4.36 -23.32
C SER A 304 -13.49 -5.20 -22.08
N GLN A 305 -12.28 -5.03 -21.52
CA GLN A 305 -11.90 -5.64 -20.25
C GLN A 305 -12.36 -4.84 -19.01
N GLY A 306 -13.19 -3.81 -19.19
CA GLY A 306 -13.62 -2.87 -18.13
C GLY A 306 -14.49 -3.43 -16.98
N GLY A 307 -14.94 -4.69 -17.08
CA GLY A 307 -15.55 -5.42 -15.97
C GLY A 307 -14.54 -6.22 -15.12
N TRP A 308 -13.27 -6.29 -15.54
CA TRP A 308 -12.21 -7.08 -14.91
C TRP A 308 -11.08 -6.15 -14.47
N GLY A 309 -11.23 -5.60 -13.27
CA GLY A 309 -10.32 -4.55 -12.81
C GLY A 309 -8.90 -5.08 -12.62
N TYR A 310 -8.74 -6.21 -11.92
CA TYR A 310 -7.44 -6.70 -11.41
C TYR A 310 -6.68 -5.61 -10.62
N SER A 311 -7.43 -4.70 -10.01
CA SER A 311 -6.91 -3.54 -9.29
C SER A 311 -6.67 -3.88 -7.82
N ARG A 312 -5.77 -3.13 -7.19
CA ARG A 312 -5.41 -3.26 -5.78
C ARG A 312 -5.61 -1.93 -5.07
N PHE A 313 -6.39 -1.92 -4.00
CA PHE A 313 -6.66 -0.70 -3.23
C PHE A 313 -6.49 -0.97 -1.74
N GLY A 314 -5.72 -0.16 -1.02
CA GLY A 314 -5.40 -0.53 0.36
C GLY A 314 -4.42 0.32 1.17
N ASN A 315 -4.07 -0.22 2.34
CA ASN A 315 -3.11 0.32 3.31
C ASN A 315 -3.40 1.76 3.78
N LEU A 316 -4.68 2.08 4.03
CA LEU A 316 -5.11 3.45 4.35
C LEU A 316 -6.32 3.50 5.27
N SER A 317 -6.53 4.65 5.91
CA SER A 317 -7.75 4.98 6.67
C SER A 317 -8.60 6.02 5.93
N ILE A 318 -9.91 5.87 6.00
CA ILE A 318 -10.91 6.84 5.54
C ILE A 318 -11.76 7.21 6.75
N ILE A 319 -12.04 8.51 6.91
CA ILE A 319 -12.75 9.01 8.07
C ILE A 319 -13.69 10.15 7.68
N GLY A 320 -14.95 10.10 8.13
CA GLY A 320 -15.86 11.23 8.02
C GLY A 320 -15.27 12.43 8.76
N LYS A 321 -15.07 13.56 8.09
CA LYS A 321 -14.28 14.70 8.62
C LYS A 321 -14.82 15.22 9.95
N ALA A 322 -16.14 15.27 10.10
CA ALA A 322 -16.82 15.69 11.32
C ALA A 322 -16.57 14.75 12.51
N ARG A 323 -16.15 13.51 12.26
CA ARG A 323 -15.93 12.45 13.27
C ARG A 323 -17.14 12.26 14.20
N SER A 324 -18.35 12.42 13.65
CA SER A 324 -19.54 12.48 14.49
C SER A 324 -19.84 11.12 15.12
N MET A 325 -20.15 11.16 16.41
CA MET A 325 -20.69 10.04 17.16
C MET A 325 -22.22 10.00 17.09
N VAL A 326 -22.86 10.98 16.45
CA VAL A 326 -24.31 11.06 16.24
C VAL A 326 -24.64 10.39 14.89
N PRO A 327 -25.40 9.26 14.86
CA PRO A 327 -25.67 8.54 13.63
C PRO A 327 -26.30 9.39 12.51
N ALA A 328 -27.22 10.30 12.86
CA ALA A 328 -27.91 11.17 11.90
C ALA A 328 -27.00 12.23 11.24
N GLU A 329 -25.78 12.45 11.75
CA GLU A 329 -24.80 13.38 11.17
C GLU A 329 -23.73 12.66 10.32
N ARG A 330 -23.64 11.33 10.43
CA ARG A 330 -22.78 10.51 9.58
C ARG A 330 -23.44 10.37 8.23
N ILE A 331 -22.76 10.80 7.17
CA ILE A 331 -23.29 10.88 5.81
C ILE A 331 -22.28 10.41 4.78
N GLY A 332 -22.78 9.91 3.64
CA GLY A 332 -21.94 9.40 2.55
C GLY A 332 -21.29 8.05 2.86
N VAL A 333 -20.60 7.53 1.85
CA VAL A 333 -19.93 6.22 1.89
C VAL A 333 -18.41 6.41 1.91
N GLY A 334 -17.66 5.61 2.67
CA GLY A 334 -16.19 5.64 2.61
C GLY A 334 -15.65 5.16 1.27
N ILE A 335 -15.97 3.93 0.89
CA ILE A 335 -15.63 3.34 -0.42
C ILE A 335 -16.87 2.74 -1.07
N ASP A 336 -17.10 3.08 -2.35
CA ASP A 336 -18.01 2.37 -3.23
C ASP A 336 -17.21 1.56 -4.27
N HIS A 337 -17.28 0.24 -4.19
CA HIS A 337 -16.69 -0.70 -5.14
C HIS A 337 -17.81 -1.33 -5.97
N LYS A 338 -17.83 -1.08 -7.28
CA LYS A 338 -19.02 -1.32 -8.09
C LYS A 338 -18.75 -1.93 -9.48
N SER A 339 -19.54 -2.94 -9.84
CA SER A 339 -19.58 -3.53 -11.19
C SER A 339 -18.21 -4.03 -11.68
N LEU A 340 -17.44 -4.61 -10.75
CA LEU A 340 -16.07 -5.09 -10.95
C LEU A 340 -15.91 -6.53 -10.45
N GLY A 341 -15.04 -7.27 -11.13
CA GLY A 341 -14.52 -8.56 -10.67
C GLY A 341 -13.00 -8.63 -10.70
N TYR A 342 -12.46 -9.56 -9.90
CA TYR A 342 -11.03 -9.86 -9.76
C TYR A 342 -10.17 -8.78 -9.07
N ASP A 343 -10.79 -7.84 -8.36
CA ASP A 343 -10.12 -6.80 -7.57
C ASP A 343 -9.81 -7.27 -6.13
N HIS A 344 -8.82 -6.61 -5.53
CA HIS A 344 -8.40 -6.83 -4.14
C HIS A 344 -8.43 -5.53 -3.32
N LEU A 345 -9.35 -5.45 -2.36
CA LEU A 345 -9.37 -4.39 -1.35
C LEU A 345 -8.76 -4.93 -0.05
N SER A 346 -7.67 -4.32 0.43
CA SER A 346 -6.88 -4.86 1.53
C SER A 346 -6.37 -3.82 2.53
N ASN A 347 -6.40 -4.14 3.83
CA ASN A 347 -5.89 -3.29 4.91
C ASN A 347 -6.49 -1.87 4.89
N ILE A 348 -7.81 -1.75 5.08
CA ILE A 348 -8.53 -0.47 5.01
C ILE A 348 -9.35 -0.27 6.28
N SER A 349 -9.27 0.90 6.91
CA SER A 349 -10.20 1.31 7.98
C SER A 349 -11.15 2.38 7.46
N VAL A 350 -12.45 2.26 7.74
CA VAL A 350 -13.45 3.30 7.46
C VAL A 350 -14.23 3.63 8.73
N GLN A 351 -14.31 4.93 9.07
CA GLN A 351 -14.94 5.43 10.30
C GLN A 351 -15.85 6.65 10.08
N HIS A 352 -16.89 6.76 10.89
CA HIS A 352 -17.82 7.90 10.96
C HIS A 352 -18.51 8.28 9.63
N MET A 353 -18.69 7.30 8.74
CA MET A 353 -19.50 7.42 7.53
C MET A 353 -20.92 6.90 7.78
N ASP A 354 -21.87 7.18 6.87
CA ASP A 354 -23.16 6.48 6.91
C ASP A 354 -22.95 4.99 6.58
N VAL A 355 -22.29 4.72 5.46
CA VAL A 355 -21.84 3.37 5.11
C VAL A 355 -20.31 3.34 5.05
N GLY A 356 -19.68 2.39 5.74
CA GLY A 356 -18.23 2.22 5.66
C GLY A 356 -17.78 1.78 4.27
N PHE A 357 -18.23 0.59 3.87
CA PHE A 357 -17.94 -0.03 2.57
C PHE A 357 -19.25 -0.38 1.84
N SER A 358 -19.35 0.01 0.57
CA SER A 358 -20.43 -0.36 -0.36
C SER A 358 -19.84 -1.22 -1.45
N ILE A 359 -20.27 -2.48 -1.58
CA ILE A 359 -19.84 -3.42 -2.61
C ILE A 359 -21.06 -3.80 -3.45
N ARG A 360 -21.09 -3.44 -4.75
CA ARG A 360 -22.32 -3.51 -5.56
C ARG A 360 -22.09 -4.12 -6.94
N ASP A 361 -22.89 -5.11 -7.31
CA ASP A 361 -22.79 -5.79 -8.61
C ASP A 361 -21.39 -6.42 -8.89
N CYS A 362 -20.71 -6.83 -7.82
CA CYS A 362 -19.34 -7.34 -7.84
C CYS A 362 -19.31 -8.86 -7.70
N LEU A 363 -18.39 -9.55 -8.40
CA LEU A 363 -18.18 -11.01 -8.31
C LEU A 363 -16.69 -11.38 -8.23
N SER A 364 -16.35 -12.53 -7.68
CA SER A 364 -14.97 -13.07 -7.70
C SER A 364 -13.89 -12.07 -7.25
N ASN A 365 -14.19 -11.28 -6.21
CA ASN A 365 -13.25 -10.31 -5.62
C ASN A 365 -12.79 -10.79 -4.23
N GLU A 366 -11.65 -10.28 -3.79
CA GLU A 366 -11.08 -10.56 -2.48
C GLU A 366 -11.06 -9.29 -1.60
N TYR A 367 -11.47 -9.45 -0.34
CA TYR A 367 -11.57 -8.39 0.67
C TYR A 367 -10.86 -8.84 1.94
N THR A 368 -9.74 -8.20 2.30
CA THR A 368 -8.91 -8.62 3.43
C THR A 368 -8.60 -7.51 4.42
N ASN A 369 -8.61 -7.83 5.73
CA ASN A 369 -8.28 -6.87 6.78
C ASN A 369 -9.07 -5.53 6.65
N LEU A 370 -10.39 -5.63 6.49
CA LEU A 370 -11.27 -4.45 6.41
C LEU A 370 -11.81 -4.11 7.81
N TYR A 371 -11.66 -2.86 8.24
CA TYR A 371 -12.09 -2.37 9.55
C TYR A 371 -13.20 -1.33 9.38
N ALA A 372 -14.46 -1.77 9.46
CA ALA A 372 -15.64 -0.92 9.36
C ALA A 372 -16.11 -0.54 10.77
N ARG A 373 -15.63 0.61 11.28
CA ARG A 373 -15.78 0.98 12.70
C ARG A 373 -16.61 2.24 12.86
N GLU A 374 -17.58 2.26 13.76
CA GLU A 374 -18.31 3.48 14.13
C GLU A 374 -18.98 4.22 12.95
N ASN A 375 -19.51 3.48 11.96
CA ASN A 375 -20.37 3.99 10.90
C ASN A 375 -21.85 3.81 11.28
N ASN A 376 -22.81 4.11 10.41
CA ASN A 376 -24.20 3.67 10.65
C ASN A 376 -24.36 2.20 10.22
N ILE A 377 -23.83 1.86 9.05
CA ILE A 377 -23.67 0.48 8.57
C ILE A 377 -22.19 0.26 8.23
N GLY A 378 -21.60 -0.82 8.74
CA GLY A 378 -20.17 -1.10 8.52
C GLY A 378 -19.87 -1.47 7.07
N LEU A 379 -20.48 -2.57 6.60
CA LEU A 379 -20.30 -3.12 5.26
C LEU A 379 -21.66 -3.42 4.63
N VAL A 380 -21.90 -2.94 3.41
CA VAL A 380 -23.06 -3.30 2.57
C VAL A 380 -22.56 -4.05 1.34
N VAL A 381 -23.19 -5.19 1.03
CA VAL A 381 -22.95 -5.96 -0.19
C VAL A 381 -24.29 -6.20 -0.90
N ALA A 382 -24.43 -5.78 -2.15
CA ALA A 382 -25.71 -5.74 -2.83
C ALA A 382 -25.62 -5.94 -4.36
N ARG A 383 -26.81 -6.06 -4.98
CA ARG A 383 -27.01 -5.92 -6.43
C ARG A 383 -27.81 -4.64 -6.68
N SER A 384 -27.33 -3.72 -7.51
CA SER A 384 -27.99 -2.41 -7.73
C SER A 384 -29.27 -2.50 -8.55
N VAL A 385 -29.39 -3.49 -9.45
CA VAL A 385 -30.52 -3.63 -10.39
C VAL A 385 -30.88 -5.09 -10.65
N VAL A 386 -32.17 -5.38 -10.91
CA VAL A 386 -32.59 -6.71 -11.36
C VAL A 386 -31.90 -7.06 -12.68
N GLY A 387 -31.35 -8.26 -12.80
CA GLY A 387 -30.49 -8.66 -13.93
C GLY A 387 -29.03 -8.25 -13.82
N GLY A 388 -28.67 -7.42 -12.83
CA GLY A 388 -27.27 -7.17 -12.45
C GLY A 388 -26.61 -8.39 -11.81
N THR A 389 -25.28 -8.36 -11.75
CA THR A 389 -24.44 -9.37 -11.12
C THR A 389 -24.83 -9.61 -9.66
N LEU A 390 -25.02 -10.88 -9.26
CA LEU A 390 -25.12 -11.23 -7.85
C LEU A 390 -23.72 -11.30 -7.20
N PRO A 391 -23.58 -10.89 -5.92
CA PRO A 391 -22.41 -11.19 -5.10
C PRO A 391 -22.16 -12.71 -5.00
N ASN A 392 -21.27 -13.17 -5.87
CA ASN A 392 -20.92 -14.57 -6.13
C ASN A 392 -19.40 -14.74 -5.99
N ALA A 393 -18.97 -15.90 -5.49
CA ALA A 393 -17.56 -16.28 -5.38
C ALA A 393 -16.66 -15.25 -4.66
N MET A 394 -17.24 -14.46 -3.74
CA MET A 394 -16.52 -13.42 -3.02
C MET A 394 -15.76 -14.02 -1.84
N ILE A 395 -14.54 -13.54 -1.60
CA ILE A 395 -13.70 -13.96 -0.47
C ILE A 395 -13.55 -12.80 0.52
N PHE A 396 -14.03 -13.00 1.74
CA PHE A 396 -13.83 -12.07 2.85
C PHE A 396 -12.92 -12.72 3.90
N SER A 397 -11.83 -12.05 4.26
CA SER A 397 -10.88 -12.54 5.27
C SER A 397 -10.56 -11.46 6.30
N LYS A 398 -10.83 -11.74 7.58
CA LYS A 398 -10.65 -10.82 8.70
C LYS A 398 -11.30 -9.45 8.46
N VAL A 399 -12.63 -9.44 8.38
CA VAL A 399 -13.43 -8.21 8.43
C VAL A 399 -13.77 -7.91 9.90
N VAL A 400 -13.48 -6.69 10.33
CA VAL A 400 -13.80 -6.18 11.68
C VAL A 400 -14.88 -5.11 11.53
N ALA A 401 -16.12 -5.46 11.88
CA ALA A 401 -17.24 -4.53 11.93
C ALA A 401 -17.58 -4.24 13.40
N THR A 402 -17.28 -3.04 13.90
CA THR A 402 -17.53 -2.73 15.32
C THR A 402 -18.10 -1.34 15.58
N GLY A 403 -18.99 -1.25 16.58
CA GLY A 403 -19.60 0.02 17.01
C GLY A 403 -20.49 0.69 15.95
N ASN A 404 -20.91 -0.03 14.91
CA ASN A 404 -21.78 0.55 13.87
C ASN A 404 -23.21 0.67 14.42
N SER A 405 -23.86 1.83 14.28
CA SER A 405 -25.09 2.13 15.05
C SER A 405 -26.28 1.24 14.71
N THR A 406 -26.34 0.76 13.47
CA THR A 406 -27.47 0.00 12.94
C THR A 406 -27.07 -1.43 12.66
N THR A 407 -26.10 -1.65 11.77
CA THR A 407 -25.71 -3.00 11.32
C THR A 407 -24.21 -3.10 11.08
N GLY A 408 -23.56 -4.17 11.55
CA GLY A 408 -22.15 -4.43 11.26
C GLY A 408 -21.92 -4.78 9.79
N VAL A 409 -22.59 -5.84 9.31
CA VAL A 409 -22.50 -6.34 7.93
C VAL A 409 -23.90 -6.61 7.37
N TYR A 410 -24.18 -6.11 6.16
CA TYR A 410 -25.46 -6.27 5.48
C TYR A 410 -25.27 -6.74 4.03
N PHE A 411 -25.53 -8.02 3.78
CA PHE A 411 -25.77 -8.54 2.43
C PHE A 411 -27.25 -8.34 2.09
N ASP A 412 -27.53 -7.30 1.32
CA ASP A 412 -28.87 -7.03 0.78
C ASP A 412 -29.33 -8.12 -0.19
N LEU A 413 -28.37 -8.74 -0.89
CA LEU A 413 -28.57 -9.95 -1.67
C LEU A 413 -27.25 -10.71 -1.83
N MET A 414 -27.20 -11.95 -1.35
CA MET A 414 -26.05 -12.86 -1.47
C MET A 414 -26.40 -13.99 -2.43
N GLY A 415 -25.54 -14.21 -3.43
CA GLY A 415 -25.62 -15.38 -4.32
C GLY A 415 -24.82 -16.56 -3.78
N ALA A 416 -24.06 -17.22 -4.65
CA ALA A 416 -23.41 -18.51 -4.40
C ALA A 416 -21.88 -18.43 -4.24
N GLY A 417 -21.31 -19.37 -3.48
CA GLY A 417 -19.88 -19.62 -3.38
C GLY A 417 -19.10 -18.57 -2.57
N ASN A 418 -19.75 -17.78 -1.72
CA ASN A 418 -19.09 -16.76 -0.92
C ASN A 418 -18.41 -17.40 0.31
N SER A 419 -17.25 -16.90 0.69
CA SER A 419 -16.51 -17.36 1.88
C SER A 419 -16.18 -16.20 2.83
N TRP A 420 -16.20 -16.49 4.12
CA TRP A 420 -15.93 -15.54 5.19
C TRP A 420 -15.05 -16.20 6.27
N THR A 421 -13.79 -15.77 6.39
CA THR A 421 -12.81 -16.40 7.28
C THR A 421 -12.27 -15.40 8.29
N GLY A 422 -12.51 -15.64 9.57
CA GLY A 422 -12.04 -14.76 10.65
C GLY A 422 -12.76 -13.42 10.71
N GLY A 423 -12.33 -12.59 11.66
CA GLY A 423 -12.88 -11.27 11.88
C GLY A 423 -13.76 -11.17 13.11
N SER A 424 -14.25 -9.96 13.35
CA SER A 424 -14.90 -9.53 14.60
C SER A 424 -16.11 -8.68 14.25
N ILE A 425 -17.27 -9.02 14.80
CA ILE A 425 -18.55 -8.35 14.56
C ILE A 425 -19.12 -8.01 15.93
N GLU A 426 -18.74 -6.84 16.46
CA GLU A 426 -18.86 -6.54 17.89
C GLU A 426 -19.47 -5.16 18.18
N GLY A 427 -20.34 -5.06 19.19
CA GLY A 427 -20.87 -3.75 19.60
C GLY A 427 -21.78 -3.07 18.57
N ASN A 428 -22.25 -3.79 17.55
CA ASN A 428 -23.09 -3.19 16.50
C ASN A 428 -24.57 -3.18 16.88
N GLY A 429 -25.30 -2.20 16.37
CA GLY A 429 -26.75 -2.13 16.43
C GLY A 429 -27.32 -1.52 17.71
N THR A 430 -28.62 -1.27 17.65
CA THR A 430 -29.39 -0.59 18.71
C THR A 430 -30.33 -1.58 19.42
N PRO A 431 -30.34 -1.64 20.77
CA PRO A 431 -31.22 -2.54 21.52
C PRO A 431 -32.69 -2.37 21.18
N GLY A 432 -33.39 -3.49 20.96
CA GLY A 432 -34.81 -3.52 20.59
C GLY A 432 -35.14 -3.04 19.17
N SER A 433 -34.16 -2.60 18.37
CA SER A 433 -34.38 -2.19 16.99
C SER A 433 -34.67 -3.39 16.08
N PRO A 434 -35.76 -3.37 15.28
CA PRO A 434 -36.08 -4.44 14.32
C PRO A 434 -35.21 -4.39 13.05
N SER A 435 -34.41 -3.34 12.87
CA SER A 435 -33.52 -3.13 11.72
C SER A 435 -32.04 -3.24 12.08
N SER A 436 -31.70 -3.67 13.30
CA SER A 436 -30.32 -3.79 13.77
C SER A 436 -29.83 -5.24 13.89
N PHE A 437 -28.61 -5.48 13.43
CA PHE A 437 -27.98 -6.81 13.33
C PHE A 437 -26.46 -6.73 13.51
N GLY A 438 -25.83 -7.80 13.99
CA GLY A 438 -24.37 -7.97 13.81
C GLY A 438 -24.05 -8.14 12.33
N PHE A 439 -24.58 -9.22 11.76
CA PHE A 439 -24.51 -9.59 10.35
C PHE A 439 -25.91 -10.00 9.88
N LYS A 440 -26.33 -9.52 8.70
CA LYS A 440 -27.53 -10.00 8.01
C LYS A 440 -27.22 -10.34 6.56
N ALA A 441 -27.72 -11.48 6.09
CA ALA A 441 -27.73 -11.83 4.67
C ALA A 441 -29.09 -12.31 4.18
N ASN A 442 -29.59 -11.65 3.15
CA ASN A 442 -30.67 -12.15 2.31
C ASN A 442 -30.04 -13.07 1.25
N LEU A 443 -30.39 -14.35 1.25
CA LEU A 443 -29.80 -15.40 0.42
C LEU A 443 -30.66 -15.68 -0.81
N LEU A 444 -30.03 -15.89 -1.97
CA LEU A 444 -30.71 -16.20 -3.23
C LEU A 444 -30.03 -17.37 -3.96
N GLY A 445 -30.74 -18.49 -4.06
CA GLY A 445 -30.23 -19.74 -4.66
C GLY A 445 -30.12 -19.76 -6.19
N ASP A 446 -30.50 -18.68 -6.89
CA ASP A 446 -30.62 -18.63 -8.36
C ASP A 446 -29.32 -18.96 -9.10
N ASN A 447 -28.17 -18.53 -8.56
CA ASN A 447 -26.84 -18.77 -9.13
C ASN A 447 -26.07 -19.90 -8.42
N GLY A 448 -26.74 -20.70 -7.60
CA GLY A 448 -26.16 -21.83 -6.86
C GLY A 448 -26.68 -21.93 -5.43
N LEU A 449 -26.74 -23.16 -4.91
CA LEU A 449 -27.44 -23.46 -3.66
C LEU A 449 -26.57 -23.26 -2.41
N ALA A 450 -25.24 -23.32 -2.53
CA ALA A 450 -24.31 -23.08 -1.42
C ALA A 450 -23.94 -21.60 -1.38
N CYS A 451 -24.56 -20.83 -0.49
CA CYS A 451 -24.44 -19.37 -0.49
C CYS A 451 -23.20 -18.87 0.26
N LEU A 452 -22.96 -19.42 1.46
CA LEU A 452 -21.95 -18.94 2.40
C LEU A 452 -21.24 -20.09 3.13
N ASP A 453 -19.91 -20.01 3.15
CA ASP A 453 -19.04 -20.73 4.08
C ASP A 453 -18.39 -19.72 5.04
N MET A 454 -18.80 -19.73 6.32
CA MET A 454 -18.26 -18.86 7.36
C MET A 454 -17.43 -19.68 8.35
N SER A 455 -16.22 -19.21 8.66
CA SER A 455 -15.36 -19.85 9.66
C SER A 455 -14.65 -18.87 10.59
N SER A 456 -14.42 -19.26 11.84
CA SER A 456 -13.57 -18.55 12.82
C SER A 456 -14.00 -17.10 13.12
N GLY A 457 -15.30 -16.80 12.98
CA GLY A 457 -15.85 -15.48 13.31
C GLY A 457 -16.01 -15.28 14.81
N TYR A 458 -16.00 -14.02 15.24
CA TYR A 458 -16.23 -13.62 16.63
C TYR A 458 -17.36 -12.59 16.69
N PHE A 459 -18.49 -12.95 17.28
CA PHE A 459 -19.65 -12.07 17.48
C PHE A 459 -19.80 -11.78 18.97
N GLU A 460 -19.74 -10.52 19.39
CA GLU A 460 -19.88 -10.15 20.80
C GLU A 460 -20.65 -8.85 20.99
N SER A 461 -21.59 -8.84 21.94
CA SER A 461 -22.30 -7.62 22.36
C SER A 461 -22.89 -6.82 21.21
N ASN A 462 -23.46 -7.47 20.18
CA ASN A 462 -24.33 -6.77 19.24
C ASN A 462 -25.72 -6.59 19.87
N ALA A 463 -26.53 -5.71 19.29
CA ALA A 463 -27.90 -5.50 19.71
C ALA A 463 -28.89 -5.31 18.56
N GLY A 464 -30.15 -5.66 18.85
CA GLY A 464 -31.24 -5.68 17.88
C GLY A 464 -31.77 -7.10 17.69
N VAL A 465 -31.98 -7.50 16.45
CA VAL A 465 -32.65 -8.77 16.11
C VAL A 465 -31.71 -9.96 16.34
N ALA A 466 -30.56 -10.02 15.66
CA ALA A 466 -29.66 -11.17 15.69
C ALA A 466 -28.18 -10.78 15.54
N ASP A 467 -27.28 -11.63 16.04
CA ASP A 467 -25.85 -11.54 15.70
C ASP A 467 -25.64 -11.95 14.24
N LEU A 468 -26.34 -12.98 13.79
CA LEU A 468 -26.38 -13.47 12.42
C LEU A 468 -27.83 -13.76 11.98
N GLU A 469 -28.41 -12.93 11.11
CA GLU A 469 -29.66 -13.26 10.40
C GLU A 469 -29.37 -13.78 8.99
N LEU A 470 -29.97 -14.92 8.65
CA LEU A 470 -29.95 -15.54 7.33
C LEU A 470 -31.41 -15.71 6.87
N ASP A 471 -31.80 -15.07 5.77
CA ASP A 471 -33.15 -15.22 5.19
C ASP A 471 -33.06 -15.70 3.75
N ASN A 472 -33.63 -16.87 3.44
CA ASN A 472 -33.81 -17.27 2.04
C ASN A 472 -34.97 -16.49 1.42
N VAL A 473 -34.64 -15.42 0.71
CA VAL A 473 -35.58 -14.57 -0.03
C VAL A 473 -35.93 -15.16 -1.41
N GLY A 474 -35.29 -16.27 -1.81
CA GLY A 474 -35.57 -17.01 -3.03
C GLY A 474 -36.54 -18.19 -2.84
N THR A 475 -36.94 -18.79 -3.97
CA THR A 475 -37.77 -20.01 -4.01
C THR A 475 -36.94 -21.30 -4.06
N SER A 476 -35.67 -21.21 -4.47
CA SER A 476 -34.71 -22.32 -4.50
C SER A 476 -34.21 -22.67 -3.08
N PRO A 477 -33.90 -23.94 -2.78
CA PRO A 477 -33.28 -24.32 -1.51
C PRO A 477 -31.85 -23.75 -1.41
N VAL A 478 -31.43 -23.33 -0.22
CA VAL A 478 -30.06 -22.83 0.03
C VAL A 478 -29.41 -23.48 1.25
N LEU A 479 -28.07 -23.50 1.23
CA LEU A 479 -27.18 -24.05 2.23
C LEU A 479 -26.19 -22.98 2.70
N VAL A 480 -26.05 -22.86 4.02
CA VAL A 480 -25.01 -22.07 4.68
C VAL A 480 -24.28 -22.97 5.67
N ILE A 481 -22.95 -22.80 5.79
CA ILE A 481 -22.14 -23.48 6.79
C ILE A 481 -21.45 -22.44 7.68
N VAL A 482 -21.51 -22.63 9.00
CA VAL A 482 -20.82 -21.80 9.99
C VAL A 482 -19.96 -22.70 10.88
N ARG A 483 -18.67 -22.39 11.01
CA ARG A 483 -17.67 -23.24 11.65
C ARG A 483 -16.79 -22.47 12.63
N ASN A 484 -16.43 -23.07 13.78
CA ASN A 484 -15.46 -22.49 14.72
C ASN A 484 -15.78 -21.03 15.13
N THR A 485 -17.06 -20.64 15.11
CA THR A 485 -17.50 -19.25 15.31
C THR A 485 -18.02 -19.08 16.74
N GLN A 486 -17.69 -17.96 17.37
CA GLN A 486 -18.11 -17.61 18.73
C GLN A 486 -19.26 -16.60 18.71
N PHE A 487 -20.23 -16.79 19.60
CA PHE A 487 -21.39 -15.92 19.79
C PHE A 487 -21.57 -15.57 21.27
N HIS A 488 -21.29 -14.32 21.63
CA HIS A 488 -21.25 -13.85 23.02
C HIS A 488 -22.32 -12.78 23.30
N ARG A 489 -23.17 -13.02 24.32
CA ARG A 489 -24.08 -12.01 24.88
C ARG A 489 -23.63 -11.65 26.29
N LEU A 490 -23.14 -10.43 26.47
CA LEU A 490 -22.52 -9.98 27.72
C LEU A 490 -23.31 -8.92 28.50
N SER A 491 -24.33 -8.28 27.89
CA SER A 491 -25.12 -7.25 28.57
C SER A 491 -26.62 -7.48 28.53
N ASN A 492 -27.28 -7.35 29.69
CA ASN A 492 -28.74 -7.32 29.83
C ASN A 492 -29.38 -6.02 29.32
N ALA A 493 -28.58 -4.98 29.00
CA ALA A 493 -29.05 -3.74 28.39
C ALA A 493 -28.76 -3.67 26.88
N HIS A 494 -27.72 -4.38 26.41
CA HIS A 494 -27.29 -4.39 25.01
C HIS A 494 -27.10 -5.83 24.53
N PHE A 495 -28.12 -6.37 23.86
CA PHE A 495 -28.19 -7.75 23.41
C PHE A 495 -29.02 -7.93 22.13
N THR A 496 -28.74 -9.02 21.41
CA THR A 496 -29.54 -9.56 20.31
C THR A 496 -30.67 -10.44 20.83
N THR A 497 -31.85 -10.42 20.18
CA THR A 497 -32.96 -11.31 20.58
C THR A 497 -32.64 -12.79 20.42
N CYS A 498 -31.71 -13.13 19.51
CA CYS A 498 -31.10 -14.44 19.36
C CYS A 498 -29.70 -14.30 18.75
N ASN A 499 -28.84 -15.31 18.84
CA ASN A 499 -27.54 -15.23 18.17
C ASN A 499 -27.68 -15.51 16.67
N ILE A 500 -28.35 -16.60 16.29
CA ILE A 500 -28.60 -16.96 14.89
C ILE A 500 -30.09 -16.96 14.61
N ARG A 501 -30.51 -16.31 13.53
CA ARG A 501 -31.91 -16.26 13.08
C ARG A 501 -32.03 -16.75 11.65
N LEU A 502 -32.91 -17.73 11.43
CA LEU A 502 -33.12 -18.35 10.12
C LEU A 502 -34.53 -18.07 9.62
N ARG A 503 -34.66 -17.58 8.39
CA ARG A 503 -35.93 -17.28 7.73
C ARG A 503 -35.95 -17.80 6.28
N SER A 504 -37.16 -17.95 5.75
CA SER A 504 -37.46 -18.48 4.41
C SER A 504 -38.57 -17.62 3.80
N SER A 505 -38.37 -16.30 3.73
CA SER A 505 -39.40 -15.37 3.26
C SER A 505 -39.79 -15.56 1.79
N GLY A 506 -38.89 -16.08 0.95
CA GLY A 506 -39.15 -16.45 -0.44
C GLY A 506 -39.76 -17.85 -0.64
N GLY A 507 -39.89 -18.65 0.42
CA GLY A 507 -40.46 -20.00 0.38
C GLY A 507 -39.49 -21.12 -0.03
N GLY A 508 -38.26 -20.80 -0.45
CA GLY A 508 -37.18 -21.78 -0.63
C GLY A 508 -36.60 -22.21 0.73
N SER A 509 -36.28 -23.50 0.90
CA SER A 509 -35.80 -23.98 2.19
C SER A 509 -34.39 -23.46 2.53
N LEU A 510 -34.11 -23.28 3.82
CA LEU A 510 -32.82 -22.80 4.33
C LEU A 510 -32.20 -23.87 5.24
N THR A 511 -31.05 -24.42 4.85
CA THR A 511 -30.27 -25.33 5.70
C THR A 511 -29.03 -24.63 6.25
N LEU A 512 -28.90 -24.59 7.57
CA LEU A 512 -27.69 -24.22 8.29
C LEU A 512 -26.97 -25.47 8.77
N ILE A 513 -25.68 -25.60 8.46
CA ILE A 513 -24.78 -26.56 9.09
C ILE A 513 -23.87 -25.81 10.07
N LEU A 514 -23.85 -26.25 11.32
CA LEU A 514 -22.93 -25.79 12.36
C LEU A 514 -21.80 -26.80 12.55
N GLN A 515 -20.58 -26.33 12.79
CA GLN A 515 -19.42 -27.18 13.13
C GLN A 515 -18.54 -26.52 14.19
N GLY A 516 -18.55 -27.01 15.44
CA GLY A 516 -17.63 -26.51 16.48
C GLY A 516 -17.85 -25.05 16.89
N CYS A 517 -19.08 -24.54 16.85
CA CYS A 517 -19.38 -23.16 17.27
C CYS A 517 -19.57 -23.07 18.78
N GLY A 518 -19.28 -21.90 19.36
CA GLY A 518 -19.47 -21.62 20.78
C GLY A 518 -20.54 -20.55 21.03
N PHE A 519 -21.39 -20.77 22.03
CA PHE A 519 -22.42 -19.82 22.46
C PHE A 519 -22.25 -19.52 23.95
N VAL A 520 -22.04 -18.25 24.28
CA VAL A 520 -21.71 -17.80 25.63
C VAL A 520 -22.66 -16.69 26.07
N SER A 521 -23.35 -16.93 27.18
CA SER A 521 -24.06 -15.90 27.95
C SER A 521 -23.19 -15.52 29.15
N GLY A 522 -22.82 -14.24 29.29
CA GLY A 522 -21.86 -13.77 30.29
C GLY A 522 -22.11 -12.33 30.76
N GLY A 523 -21.13 -11.74 31.44
CA GLY A 523 -21.23 -10.38 31.98
C GLY A 523 -22.41 -10.23 32.94
N ASP A 524 -23.31 -9.28 32.66
CA ASP A 524 -24.57 -9.12 33.41
C ASP A 524 -25.81 -9.67 32.67
N TYR A 525 -25.62 -10.32 31.51
CA TYR A 525 -26.71 -10.90 30.72
C TYR A 525 -27.40 -12.05 31.46
N VAL A 526 -28.74 -12.04 31.46
CA VAL A 526 -29.55 -13.13 32.03
C VAL A 526 -30.14 -13.96 30.88
N PRO A 527 -29.78 -15.26 30.79
CA PRO A 527 -30.36 -16.19 29.83
C PRO A 527 -31.89 -16.25 29.86
N SER A 528 -32.51 -16.48 28.70
CA SER A 528 -33.97 -16.59 28.59
C SER A 528 -34.40 -17.52 27.45
N ILE A 529 -35.43 -18.33 27.70
CA ILE A 529 -36.12 -19.15 26.69
C ILE A 529 -36.78 -18.29 25.60
N THR A 530 -37.12 -17.03 25.91
CA THR A 530 -37.68 -16.06 24.94
C THR A 530 -36.60 -15.38 24.10
N ARG A 531 -35.32 -15.64 24.40
CA ARG A 531 -34.16 -15.13 23.68
C ARG A 531 -33.19 -16.28 23.36
N PRO A 532 -33.60 -17.25 22.51
CA PRO A 532 -32.80 -18.45 22.27
C PRO A 532 -31.48 -18.13 21.55
N PHE A 533 -30.50 -19.04 21.60
CA PHE A 533 -29.29 -18.95 20.78
C PHE A 533 -29.65 -19.02 19.30
N ILE A 534 -30.61 -19.86 18.93
CA ILE A 534 -31.08 -20.03 17.55
C ILE A 534 -32.60 -19.85 17.47
N ASP A 535 -33.05 -18.95 16.61
CA ASP A 535 -34.44 -18.73 16.21
C ASP A 535 -34.63 -19.21 14.76
N ALA A 536 -35.06 -20.47 14.60
CA ALA A 536 -35.34 -21.06 13.29
C ALA A 536 -36.82 -20.95 12.93
N GLY A 537 -37.11 -20.25 11.83
CA GLY A 537 -38.46 -20.13 11.29
C GLY A 537 -38.94 -21.39 10.55
N ALA A 538 -40.17 -21.35 10.04
CA ALA A 538 -40.69 -22.39 9.16
C ALA A 538 -39.79 -22.58 7.92
N ASN A 539 -39.74 -23.81 7.40
CA ASN A 539 -38.93 -24.19 6.24
C ASN A 539 -37.40 -23.99 6.40
N CYS A 540 -36.94 -23.73 7.63
CA CYS A 540 -35.53 -23.66 7.99
C CYS A 540 -35.11 -24.92 8.75
N ARG A 541 -33.87 -25.37 8.57
CA ARG A 541 -33.29 -26.55 9.25
C ARG A 541 -31.89 -26.23 9.75
N VAL A 542 -31.58 -26.71 10.96
CA VAL A 542 -30.21 -26.70 11.51
C VAL A 542 -29.69 -28.13 11.58
N ILE A 543 -28.40 -28.32 11.36
CA ILE A 543 -27.66 -29.58 11.47
C ILE A 543 -26.34 -29.29 12.19
N GLY A 544 -25.84 -30.22 13.01
CA GLY A 544 -24.52 -30.08 13.66
C GLY A 544 -24.51 -29.29 14.98
N TRP A 545 -25.67 -29.02 15.57
CA TRP A 545 -25.79 -28.42 16.91
C TRP A 545 -25.06 -29.25 17.99
N ASP A 546 -25.07 -30.57 17.83
CA ASP A 546 -24.34 -31.56 18.62
C ASP A 546 -22.81 -31.40 18.58
N THR A 547 -22.28 -30.66 17.62
CA THR A 547 -20.85 -30.30 17.56
C THR A 547 -20.52 -28.97 18.25
N CYS A 548 -21.52 -28.26 18.78
CA CYS A 548 -21.37 -26.93 19.37
C CYS A 548 -21.33 -26.98 20.91
N THR A 549 -20.76 -25.94 21.51
CA THR A 549 -20.61 -25.83 22.97
C THR A 549 -21.37 -24.61 23.49
N THR A 550 -22.03 -24.75 24.64
CA THR A 550 -22.77 -23.68 25.32
C THR A 550 -22.42 -23.62 26.81
N ASN A 551 -22.45 -22.44 27.44
CA ASN A 551 -22.25 -22.33 28.90
C ASN A 551 -23.57 -22.32 29.72
N GLU A 552 -24.73 -22.29 29.05
CA GLU A 552 -26.08 -22.51 29.58
C GLU A 552 -26.95 -23.09 28.44
N VAL A 553 -27.81 -24.11 28.59
CA VAL A 553 -29.04 -24.35 29.37
C VAL A 553 -30.33 -23.62 28.93
N VAL A 554 -30.53 -22.34 29.27
CA VAL A 554 -31.83 -21.67 29.18
C VAL A 554 -32.13 -21.21 27.75
N SER A 555 -31.14 -20.69 27.04
CA SER A 555 -31.30 -20.17 25.69
C SER A 555 -31.14 -21.23 24.58
N VAL A 556 -30.90 -22.51 24.89
CA VAL A 556 -30.89 -23.58 23.86
C VAL A 556 -32.28 -23.73 23.21
N GLY A 557 -33.34 -23.65 24.02
CA GLY A 557 -34.72 -23.77 23.57
C GLY A 557 -35.14 -25.21 23.21
N ASN A 558 -36.43 -25.50 23.37
CA ASN A 558 -36.95 -26.88 23.30
C ASN A 558 -36.78 -27.54 21.91
N GLY A 559 -36.60 -26.78 20.83
CA GLY A 559 -36.46 -27.30 19.47
C GLY A 559 -35.11 -27.95 19.17
N PHE A 560 -34.04 -27.55 19.87
CA PHE A 560 -32.69 -28.11 19.68
C PHE A 560 -32.28 -29.10 20.77
N ASN A 561 -33.08 -29.21 21.84
CA ASN A 561 -32.87 -30.18 22.91
C ASN A 561 -33.14 -31.63 22.48
N SER A 562 -33.99 -31.88 21.47
CA SER A 562 -34.27 -33.25 21.01
C SER A 562 -33.06 -33.88 20.30
N ALA A 563 -32.47 -34.93 20.89
CA ALA A 563 -31.34 -35.67 20.30
C ALA A 563 -31.76 -36.57 19.11
N ALA A 564 -32.96 -36.37 18.56
CA ALA A 564 -33.60 -37.18 17.53
C ALA A 564 -32.87 -37.23 16.17
N SER A 565 -31.83 -36.42 15.94
CA SER A 565 -31.00 -36.47 14.71
C SER A 565 -29.49 -36.31 14.92
N ALA A 566 -29.00 -36.39 16.15
CA ALA A 566 -27.64 -36.00 16.54
C ALA A 566 -26.74 -37.21 16.85
N THR A 567 -25.44 -37.10 16.55
CA THR A 567 -24.43 -38.07 17.03
C THR A 567 -23.87 -37.57 18.36
N VAL A 568 -24.26 -38.21 19.46
CA VAL A 568 -23.86 -37.78 20.81
C VAL A 568 -22.55 -38.45 21.20
N SER A 569 -21.43 -37.76 21.00
CA SER A 569 -20.08 -38.25 21.33
C SER A 569 -19.49 -37.53 22.55
N GLY A 570 -18.73 -38.25 23.39
CA GLY A 570 -18.11 -37.66 24.55
C GLY A 570 -17.14 -38.58 25.29
N SER A 571 -16.69 -38.15 26.46
CA SER A 571 -15.90 -38.93 27.41
C SER A 571 -16.25 -38.62 28.87
N ALA A 572 -16.03 -39.59 29.74
CA ALA A 572 -16.26 -39.49 31.18
C ALA A 572 -15.23 -40.31 31.97
N THR A 573 -15.08 -39.99 33.26
CA THR A 573 -14.21 -40.71 34.20
C THR A 573 -14.82 -42.02 34.68
N GLY A 574 -13.99 -42.88 35.29
CA GLY A 574 -14.41 -44.09 35.99
C GLY A 574 -15.41 -43.86 37.14
N ASP A 575 -15.47 -42.64 37.70
CA ASP A 575 -16.49 -42.25 38.68
C ASP A 575 -17.81 -41.77 38.04
N GLY A 576 -17.88 -41.69 36.71
CA GLY A 576 -19.05 -41.22 35.95
C GLY A 576 -19.12 -39.70 35.76
N VAL A 577 -18.05 -38.96 36.05
CA VAL A 577 -18.00 -37.50 35.82
C VAL A 577 -17.69 -37.24 34.35
N ILE A 578 -18.54 -36.46 33.66
CA ILE A 578 -18.29 -36.07 32.26
C ILE A 578 -17.03 -35.22 32.16
N LEU A 579 -16.15 -35.58 31.23
CA LEU A 579 -14.97 -34.82 30.85
C LEU A 579 -15.25 -33.92 29.63
N ASN A 580 -16.01 -34.43 28.66
CA ASN A 580 -16.44 -33.70 27.46
C ASN A 580 -17.69 -34.37 26.88
N ALA A 581 -18.79 -33.63 26.65
CA ALA A 581 -19.98 -34.13 25.96
C ALA A 581 -20.89 -32.96 25.52
N PRO A 582 -21.78 -33.16 24.54
CA PRO A 582 -22.84 -32.20 24.22
C PRO A 582 -23.70 -31.86 25.44
N PHE A 583 -24.16 -30.61 25.49
CA PHE A 583 -25.08 -30.16 26.52
C PHE A 583 -26.33 -31.05 26.59
N ASN A 584 -26.89 -31.25 27.79
CA ASN A 584 -27.94 -32.24 28.12
C ASN A 584 -27.55 -33.73 27.97
N THR A 585 -26.26 -34.07 27.79
CA THR A 585 -25.79 -35.45 28.02
C THR A 585 -25.54 -35.68 29.50
N PHE A 586 -26.05 -36.77 30.07
CA PHE A 586 -25.83 -37.16 31.46
C PHE A 586 -25.14 -38.52 31.51
N VAL A 587 -24.07 -38.61 32.31
CA VAL A 587 -23.43 -39.87 32.68
C VAL A 587 -23.69 -40.12 34.15
N THR A 588 -24.10 -41.33 34.50
CA THR A 588 -24.33 -41.74 35.89
C THR A 588 -23.70 -43.10 36.12
N ARG A 589 -22.72 -43.18 37.02
CA ARG A 589 -22.22 -44.44 37.57
C ARG A 589 -23.28 -45.02 38.52
N ILE A 590 -23.77 -46.23 38.22
CA ILE A 590 -24.83 -46.88 39.00
C ILE A 590 -24.31 -47.99 39.91
N ASN A 591 -23.24 -48.69 39.51
CA ASN A 591 -22.48 -49.64 40.30
C ASN A 591 -20.99 -49.54 39.89
N PRO A 592 -20.04 -50.15 40.62
CA PRO A 592 -18.66 -50.24 40.17
C PRO A 592 -18.56 -50.87 38.78
N GLY A 593 -17.93 -50.15 37.84
CA GLY A 593 -17.80 -50.53 36.44
C GLY A 593 -19.08 -50.49 35.61
N GLU A 594 -20.17 -49.91 36.11
CA GLU A 594 -21.47 -49.91 35.45
C GLU A 594 -22.09 -48.51 35.40
N TYR A 595 -22.52 -48.10 34.20
CA TYR A 595 -22.85 -46.71 33.89
C TYR A 595 -24.11 -46.60 33.03
N LYS A 596 -24.73 -45.43 33.09
CA LYS A 596 -25.81 -44.99 32.21
C LYS A 596 -25.38 -43.73 31.46
N ILE A 597 -25.67 -43.63 30.17
CA ILE A 597 -25.65 -42.38 29.40
C ILE A 597 -27.08 -42.05 28.95
N SER A 598 -27.57 -40.86 29.29
CA SER A 598 -28.92 -40.42 28.97
C SER A 598 -29.02 -38.97 28.48
N THR A 599 -30.13 -38.66 27.81
CA THR A 599 -30.54 -37.29 27.42
C THR A 599 -32.01 -37.06 27.83
N PRO A 600 -32.39 -35.89 28.38
CA PRO A 600 -33.76 -35.64 28.85
C PRO A 600 -34.84 -35.78 27.77
N ASP A 601 -34.49 -35.43 26.53
CA ASP A 601 -35.41 -35.33 25.38
C ASP A 601 -35.37 -36.56 24.45
N GLY A 602 -34.45 -37.50 24.70
CA GLY A 602 -34.37 -38.77 24.01
C GLY A 602 -33.58 -38.78 22.71
N TYR A 603 -32.91 -39.91 22.44
CA TYR A 603 -32.14 -40.13 21.20
C TYR A 603 -33.05 -40.30 19.97
N ALA A 604 -34.32 -40.67 20.17
CA ALA A 604 -35.37 -40.67 19.14
C ALA A 604 -36.77 -40.81 19.76
N SER A 605 -37.81 -40.37 19.06
CA SER A 605 -39.22 -40.60 19.43
C SER A 605 -39.72 -42.02 19.13
N THR A 606 -38.95 -42.82 18.41
CA THR A 606 -39.20 -44.24 18.14
C THR A 606 -38.00 -45.11 18.52
N THR A 607 -38.21 -46.41 18.64
CA THR A 607 -37.17 -47.39 19.03
C THR A 607 -36.05 -47.56 18.00
N ASP A 608 -36.19 -47.04 16.78
CA ASP A 608 -35.35 -47.41 15.65
C ASP A 608 -34.06 -46.61 15.54
N GLY A 609 -32.96 -47.36 15.53
CA GLY A 609 -31.76 -46.98 14.79
C GLY A 609 -30.81 -46.00 15.46
N TYR A 610 -30.60 -46.06 16.78
CA TYR A 610 -29.43 -45.45 17.43
C TYR A 610 -28.56 -46.53 18.07
N VAL A 611 -27.27 -46.51 17.76
CA VAL A 611 -26.27 -47.46 18.23
C VAL A 611 -25.25 -46.70 19.08
N PRO A 612 -25.11 -47.04 20.37
CA PRO A 612 -24.01 -46.56 21.19
C PRO A 612 -22.76 -47.41 20.94
N ASP A 613 -21.65 -46.75 20.67
CA ASP A 613 -20.29 -47.29 20.80
C ASP A 613 -19.66 -46.71 22.07
N VAL A 614 -18.96 -47.54 22.84
CA VAL A 614 -18.35 -47.15 24.13
C VAL A 614 -17.01 -47.87 24.29
N VAL A 615 -15.95 -47.08 24.45
CA VAL A 615 -14.56 -47.54 24.44
C VAL A 615 -13.85 -47.07 25.72
N PRO A 616 -13.35 -47.97 26.59
CA PRO A 616 -12.59 -47.58 27.77
C PRO A 616 -11.26 -46.90 27.39
N ILE A 617 -10.92 -45.84 28.11
CA ILE A 617 -9.65 -45.11 28.06
C ILE A 617 -8.92 -45.39 29.37
N GLY A 618 -7.82 -46.15 29.35
CA GLY A 618 -7.09 -46.40 30.60
C GLY A 618 -5.97 -47.42 30.51
N LEU A 619 -5.02 -47.31 31.45
CA LEU A 619 -3.83 -48.17 31.55
C LEU A 619 -4.10 -49.57 32.10
N VAL A 620 -5.36 -49.93 32.38
CA VAL A 620 -5.73 -51.26 32.87
C VAL A 620 -5.82 -52.21 31.68
N ALA A 621 -4.72 -52.92 31.40
CA ALA A 621 -4.69 -53.95 30.37
C ALA A 621 -5.87 -54.94 30.56
N ASP A 622 -6.59 -55.20 29.48
CA ASP A 622 -7.75 -56.09 29.37
C ASP A 622 -9.11 -55.65 29.96
N VAL A 623 -9.33 -54.36 30.25
CA VAL A 623 -10.71 -53.84 30.45
C VAL A 623 -11.44 -53.71 29.11
N ARG A 624 -12.65 -54.27 29.00
CA ARG A 624 -13.48 -54.29 27.77
C ARG A 624 -14.95 -54.04 28.08
N LEU A 625 -15.70 -53.59 27.08
CA LEU A 625 -17.17 -53.48 27.14
C LEU A 625 -17.77 -54.88 27.38
N ALA A 626 -18.46 -55.06 28.51
CA ALA A 626 -19.06 -56.32 28.92
C ALA A 626 -20.45 -56.52 28.28
N TYR A 627 -21.25 -55.45 28.30
CA TYR A 627 -22.55 -55.36 27.64
C TYR A 627 -22.88 -53.89 27.38
N ILE A 628 -23.81 -53.65 26.45
CA ILE A 628 -24.53 -52.38 26.33
C ILE A 628 -26.00 -52.66 25.99
N THR A 629 -26.92 -51.88 26.54
CA THR A 629 -28.36 -52.12 26.43
C THR A 629 -29.12 -50.79 26.45
N ARG A 630 -30.17 -50.69 25.63
CA ARG A 630 -31.06 -49.52 25.61
C ARG A 630 -32.17 -49.73 26.65
N ASN A 631 -32.18 -48.90 27.69
CA ASN A 631 -33.17 -48.98 28.76
C ASN A 631 -34.46 -48.22 28.43
N SER A 632 -34.37 -47.15 27.63
CA SER A 632 -35.53 -46.35 27.22
C SER A 632 -35.26 -45.61 25.90
N ALA A 633 -36.20 -44.79 25.43
CA ALA A 633 -35.95 -43.85 24.34
C ALA A 633 -34.75 -42.92 24.62
N ASN A 634 -34.43 -42.72 25.91
CA ASN A 634 -33.58 -41.66 26.44
C ASN A 634 -32.31 -42.15 27.14
N GLU A 635 -32.13 -43.47 27.31
CA GLU A 635 -31.06 -44.02 28.16
C GLU A 635 -30.46 -45.29 27.59
N PHE A 636 -29.13 -45.35 27.57
CA PHE A 636 -28.34 -46.57 27.40
C PHE A 636 -27.58 -46.89 28.68
N GLN A 637 -27.48 -48.17 29.02
CA GLN A 637 -26.72 -48.69 30.16
C GLN A 637 -25.67 -49.69 29.66
N PHE A 638 -24.49 -49.68 30.28
CA PHE A 638 -23.38 -50.57 29.94
C PHE A 638 -22.51 -50.84 31.16
N ALA A 639 -21.68 -51.87 31.06
CA ALA A 639 -20.63 -52.14 32.04
C ALA A 639 -19.30 -52.47 31.36
N PHE A 640 -18.20 -52.21 32.07
CA PHE A 640 -16.88 -52.71 31.72
C PHE A 640 -16.47 -53.88 32.61
N ARG A 641 -15.71 -54.81 32.02
CA ARG A 641 -15.20 -56.00 32.69
C ARG A 641 -13.71 -56.17 32.38
N GLY A 642 -12.93 -56.54 33.40
CA GLY A 642 -11.55 -57.02 33.26
C GLY A 642 -11.45 -58.50 32.84
N PRO A 643 -10.23 -59.06 32.76
CA PRO A 643 -10.02 -60.39 32.19
C PRO A 643 -10.71 -61.53 32.99
N THR A 644 -10.72 -61.47 34.32
CA THR A 644 -11.40 -62.44 35.20
C THR A 644 -12.92 -62.22 35.20
N THR A 645 -13.71 -63.27 35.49
CA THR A 645 -15.16 -63.30 35.21
C THR A 645 -16.06 -62.49 36.15
N THR A 646 -15.55 -61.96 37.26
CA THR A 646 -16.28 -61.10 38.21
C THR A 646 -15.29 -60.35 39.11
N PRO A 647 -15.57 -59.11 39.57
CA PRO A 647 -16.70 -58.23 39.25
C PRO A 647 -16.43 -57.30 38.04
N TYR A 648 -17.39 -56.41 37.71
CA TYR A 648 -17.17 -55.27 36.81
C TYR A 648 -16.12 -54.29 37.37
N GLN A 649 -15.50 -53.49 36.51
CA GLN A 649 -14.39 -52.61 36.85
C GLN A 649 -14.58 -51.20 36.30
N ASP A 650 -14.28 -50.19 37.12
CA ASP A 650 -14.30 -48.80 36.68
C ASP A 650 -13.18 -48.51 35.68
N SER A 651 -13.47 -47.65 34.71
CA SER A 651 -12.51 -47.12 33.74
C SER A 651 -13.01 -45.77 33.25
N ASP A 652 -12.12 -44.83 32.94
CA ASP A 652 -12.51 -43.70 32.08
C ASP A 652 -12.91 -44.26 30.71
N PHE A 653 -13.72 -43.53 29.93
CA PHE A 653 -14.22 -44.01 28.63
C PHE A 653 -14.60 -42.89 27.67
N MET A 654 -14.54 -43.19 26.37
CA MET A 654 -15.24 -42.45 25.33
C MET A 654 -16.56 -43.15 25.01
N PHE A 655 -17.53 -42.39 24.53
CA PHE A 655 -18.79 -42.91 23.98
C PHE A 655 -19.18 -42.15 22.70
N THR A 656 -20.00 -42.77 21.87
CA THR A 656 -20.61 -42.19 20.67
C THR A 656 -21.95 -42.86 20.41
N VAL A 657 -23.05 -42.12 20.53
CA VAL A 657 -24.40 -42.59 20.21
C VAL A 657 -24.81 -42.02 18.86
N ALA A 658 -24.65 -42.82 17.81
CA ALA A 658 -24.90 -42.40 16.43
C ALA A 658 -26.15 -43.09 15.87
N LYS A 659 -26.80 -42.44 14.88
CA LYS A 659 -27.88 -43.10 14.14
C LYS A 659 -27.30 -44.21 13.26
N SER A 660 -27.82 -45.44 13.35
CA SER A 660 -27.47 -46.50 12.41
C SER A 660 -27.90 -46.10 10.99
N ARG A 661 -27.02 -46.34 10.01
CA ARG A 661 -27.31 -46.12 8.59
C ARG A 661 -28.36 -47.10 8.07
#